data_AF-F6HAP7-F1
#
_entry.id   AF-F6HAP7-F1
#
_cell.length_a   1.000
_cell.length_b   1.000
_cell.length_c   1.000
_cell.angle_alpha   90.00
_cell.angle_beta   90.00
_cell.angle_gamma   90.00
#
_symmetry.space_group_name_H-M   'P 1'
#
loop_
_entity.id
_entity.type
_entity.pdbx_description
1 polymer ?
#
loop_
_entity_poly.entity_id
_entity_poly.type
_entity_poly.pdbx_seq_one_letter_code
_entity_poly.pdbx_strand_id
1 'polypeptide(L)'
;MDGVVSVLPNSMLELHTTRSWDFMGFTQSHVRDSQGGDVIIGLLDTGIYNVNKSLTELSKYHSKIIGARYYNSYNEYYDGDIKSPRDSEGHGTHTASTAAGREVASASFYGLAQGLARGGYPNARIAVYKVCWVRGCAAADILAAFDDAIADGVDIISVSLGFTFPEPYFEDVIAIGSFHAMGQGILTSTSAGNDGPWLGWVSNYSPWSLTVAASSIDRKFVSKLVLGNGQIFSGIVINNLELNGTYPLIWGGDAANVSAQETPLSSADCLPGDLDSRKVKGKIVLCEFLWDGSGVIMAGGVGIIMPAWYFNDFAFTFPLPATLLRRQDMDKVLQYARFSKNPMATILVGETRKDVMAPIVASFSSRGPNPISPDILKMKRFTRFADMDGVVSVVPNSMLELHTTRSWDFMGFTQSHFITSLSAKLRNFGYFIGIWPESESFSDEGFGPPPAKWKGMCQTENNFTCNNKIIGARYYNSYNEYYDGDIKSPRDSEGHGTHTASTAAGREVAGASFYGLAQGLARGGYPNARIAVYKVCWVRGCAAADILAAFDDAIADGVDIISVSLGLTFPEPYFEDVIAIGSFHAMGQGILTSTSAGNDGPWLGWVSNYSPWSLTVAASSIDRKFVSKLVLGNGQIFSGIVINNLELNGTYPLIWGGDAANVSAQETPLSSADCLPGDLDSRKVKGKIVLCEFLWDGSGVIMAGGVGIIMPAWYFNDFAFTFPLPATLLRRQDMDKVLQYARFSKNPIATILVGETRKDVMAPIVASFSSRGPNPISPDILKPDLTAPGVDILAAWSPIVSPSEYERDTRTAQYNIISGTSMSCPHASGAAAYVKSIHPSWSPAAIKSALMTTAYVMDTRKNEDKEFAYGSGHINPVKAVDPGLIYNTSKPDYINFLCKQGYNTSTLRLITGDDSVCNSTKPGRAWDLNYPSFSLAIEDGLDIMGIFSRTVTNVGSPNSTYHASVYMPNSIEIEVEPPVLSFSAIGEKKSFTVRVYGPQINMQPIISGAILWKDGVHVVRAPLAVYTVLPSVTSSYGNPSKQTKRSNLKASSPMKKSDLKGSYILQKWDFLGGTAKLITSTIHQK
;
A
#
# COMPACT_ATOMS: atom_id res chain seq x y z
N MET A 1 -8.74 -15.27 44.56
CA MET A 1 -9.72 -15.06 43.47
C MET A 1 -9.31 -16.01 42.38
N ASP A 2 -9.99 -17.13 42.28
CA ASP A 2 -9.70 -18.13 41.26
C ASP A 2 -10.56 -17.77 40.04
N GLY A 3 -9.95 -17.58 38.87
CA GLY A 3 -10.64 -17.13 37.65
C GLY A 3 -10.04 -15.92 36.93
N VAL A 4 -9.00 -15.26 37.46
CA VAL A 4 -8.30 -14.19 36.75
C VAL A 4 -7.39 -14.79 35.67
N VAL A 5 -7.72 -14.57 34.39
CA VAL A 5 -6.98 -15.11 33.23
C VAL A 5 -5.87 -14.16 32.75
N SER A 6 -6.13 -12.85 32.77
CA SER A 6 -5.18 -11.77 32.52
C SER A 6 -5.52 -10.55 33.40
N VAL A 7 -4.65 -9.54 33.41
CA VAL A 7 -4.88 -8.23 34.06
C VAL A 7 -4.39 -7.15 33.11
N LEU A 8 -5.27 -6.22 32.76
CA LEU A 8 -5.04 -5.23 31.70
C LEU A 8 -5.19 -3.79 32.20
N PRO A 9 -4.51 -2.81 31.59
CA PRO A 9 -4.75 -1.40 31.87
C PRO A 9 -6.15 -0.98 31.43
N ASN A 10 -6.84 -0.16 32.24
CA ASN A 10 -8.17 0.33 31.88
C ASN A 10 -8.02 1.54 30.93
N SER A 11 -8.22 1.30 29.63
CA SER A 11 -8.15 2.26 28.53
C SER A 11 -9.54 2.78 28.13
N MET A 12 -9.57 3.84 27.32
CA MET A 12 -10.80 4.51 26.87
C MET A 12 -10.99 4.32 25.36
N LEU A 13 -12.22 4.04 24.91
CA LEU A 13 -12.56 3.76 23.51
C LEU A 13 -13.52 4.80 22.89
N GLU A 14 -13.51 4.86 21.56
CA GLU A 14 -14.22 5.82 20.68
C GLU A 14 -15.50 5.25 20.05
N LEU A 15 -16.16 5.97 19.11
CA LEU A 15 -17.54 5.75 18.64
C LEU A 15 -17.73 5.79 17.10
N HIS A 16 -18.63 4.98 16.52
CA HIS A 16 -18.83 4.81 15.05
C HIS A 16 -20.32 4.70 14.58
N THR A 17 -20.74 5.31 13.44
CA THR A 17 -22.18 5.38 12.99
C THR A 17 -22.47 5.17 11.48
N THR A 18 -23.67 4.67 11.08
CA THR A 18 -24.20 4.62 9.67
C THR A 18 -25.75 4.51 9.56
N ARG A 19 -26.32 4.51 8.32
CA ARG A 19 -27.74 4.18 7.95
C ARG A 19 -27.84 3.55 6.53
N SER A 20 -28.18 2.26 6.39
CA SER A 20 -27.85 1.51 5.14
C SER A 20 -28.96 0.76 4.38
N TRP A 21 -30.06 0.32 5.02
CA TRP A 21 -30.80 -0.88 4.57
C TRP A 21 -31.64 -0.78 3.27
N ASP A 22 -32.20 0.39 2.95
CA ASP A 22 -32.97 0.56 1.70
C ASP A 22 -32.08 0.56 0.45
N PHE A 23 -30.85 1.07 0.60
CA PHE A 23 -29.85 1.13 -0.46
C PHE A 23 -29.35 -0.27 -0.84
N MET A 24 -29.24 -1.17 0.15
CA MET A 24 -28.88 -2.59 -0.03
C MET A 24 -30.03 -3.48 -0.55
N GLY A 25 -31.10 -2.89 -1.10
CA GLY A 25 -32.13 -3.63 -1.86
C GLY A 25 -33.16 -4.42 -1.05
N PHE A 26 -33.10 -4.41 0.28
CA PHE A 26 -34.02 -5.13 1.18
C PHE A 26 -35.44 -4.51 1.21
N THR A 27 -36.19 -4.58 0.11
CA THR A 27 -37.56 -4.04 0.03
C THR A 27 -38.51 -4.72 1.03
N GLN A 28 -39.61 -4.03 1.37
CA GLN A 28 -40.60 -4.44 2.37
C GLN A 28 -41.23 -5.83 2.15
N SER A 29 -41.10 -6.41 0.95
CA SER A 29 -41.53 -7.78 0.64
C SER A 29 -40.69 -8.86 1.35
N HIS A 30 -39.43 -8.58 1.67
CA HIS A 30 -38.51 -9.54 2.30
C HIS A 30 -38.77 -9.72 3.81
N VAL A 31 -39.55 -8.83 4.44
CA VAL A 31 -39.87 -8.88 5.88
C VAL A 31 -41.18 -9.65 6.12
N ARG A 32 -41.50 -10.61 5.24
CA ARG A 32 -42.70 -11.46 5.32
C ARG A 32 -42.30 -12.94 5.47
N ASP A 33 -42.01 -13.35 6.70
CA ASP A 33 -42.83 -14.40 7.31
C ASP A 33 -42.73 -14.44 8.85
N SER A 34 -43.75 -15.01 9.48
CA SER A 34 -44.10 -14.76 10.88
C SER A 34 -43.43 -15.69 11.91
N GLN A 35 -42.10 -15.81 11.88
CA GLN A 35 -41.35 -16.65 12.84
C GLN A 35 -40.11 -16.02 13.48
N GLY A 36 -39.49 -14.99 12.89
CA GLY A 36 -38.20 -14.44 13.38
C GLY A 36 -38.26 -13.48 14.57
N GLY A 37 -39.37 -13.42 15.33
CA GLY A 37 -39.58 -12.42 16.39
C GLY A 37 -38.74 -12.59 17.66
N ASP A 38 -37.87 -13.62 17.71
CA ASP A 38 -37.11 -14.02 18.90
C ASP A 38 -35.66 -13.53 18.94
N VAL A 39 -35.08 -13.04 17.83
CA VAL A 39 -33.68 -12.56 17.80
C VAL A 39 -33.49 -11.33 18.71
N ILE A 40 -32.55 -11.42 19.65
CA ILE A 40 -32.12 -10.38 20.57
C ILE A 40 -30.76 -9.84 20.13
N ILE A 41 -30.68 -8.53 19.92
CA ILE A 41 -29.40 -7.83 19.69
C ILE A 41 -28.99 -7.11 20.99
N GLY A 42 -27.86 -7.52 21.57
CA GLY A 42 -27.17 -6.79 22.63
C GLY A 42 -26.35 -5.63 22.07
N LEU A 43 -26.49 -4.43 22.64
CA LEU A 43 -25.75 -3.24 22.21
C LEU A 43 -24.87 -2.71 23.34
N LEU A 44 -23.56 -2.65 23.09
CA LEU A 44 -22.56 -2.06 23.98
C LEU A 44 -22.21 -0.68 23.43
N ASP A 45 -22.73 0.38 24.05
CA ASP A 45 -22.74 1.74 23.48
C ASP A 45 -23.00 2.82 24.58
N THR A 46 -23.37 4.05 24.18
CA THR A 46 -23.72 5.18 25.07
C THR A 46 -25.07 5.06 25.77
N GLY A 47 -25.84 3.99 25.52
CA GLY A 47 -27.16 3.73 26.12
C GLY A 47 -28.31 3.87 25.14
N ILE A 48 -29.54 4.03 25.64
CA ILE A 48 -30.76 4.05 24.79
C ILE A 48 -31.77 5.16 25.16
N TYR A 49 -32.24 5.93 24.17
CA TYR A 49 -33.35 6.86 24.34
C TYR A 49 -34.69 6.19 23.97
N ASN A 50 -35.26 5.48 24.94
CA ASN A 50 -36.37 4.53 24.76
C ASN A 50 -37.71 5.14 24.29
N VAL A 51 -37.85 6.47 24.22
CA VAL A 51 -39.04 7.15 23.71
C VAL A 51 -38.89 7.68 22.27
N ASN A 52 -37.76 7.38 21.60
CA ASN A 52 -37.61 7.60 20.16
C ASN A 52 -38.60 6.72 19.38
N LYS A 53 -39.31 7.27 18.38
CA LYS A 53 -40.32 6.56 17.56
C LYS A 53 -39.83 5.24 16.94
N SER A 54 -38.54 5.12 16.60
CA SER A 54 -37.95 3.86 16.11
C SER A 54 -37.89 2.75 17.16
N LEU A 55 -38.00 3.09 18.45
CA LEU A 55 -37.74 2.24 19.61
C LEU A 55 -38.93 2.14 20.59
N THR A 56 -39.93 3.02 20.48
CA THR A 56 -41.10 3.03 21.35
C THR A 56 -41.97 1.77 21.20
N GLU A 57 -42.70 1.43 22.27
CA GLU A 57 -43.70 0.36 22.27
C GLU A 57 -44.96 0.74 21.48
N LEU A 58 -45.52 -0.23 20.75
CA LEU A 58 -46.82 -0.11 20.08
C LEU A 58 -47.93 -0.92 20.78
N SER A 59 -47.57 -1.82 21.68
CA SER A 59 -48.53 -2.58 22.51
C SER A 59 -47.86 -3.10 23.79
N LYS A 60 -48.65 -3.32 24.84
CA LYS A 60 -48.25 -3.81 26.17
C LYS A 60 -47.68 -5.25 26.20
N TYR A 61 -47.46 -5.86 25.04
CA TYR A 61 -47.07 -7.26 24.87
C TYR A 61 -45.84 -7.45 23.96
N HIS A 62 -45.34 -6.38 23.33
CA HIS A 62 -44.20 -6.44 22.40
C HIS A 62 -43.25 -5.25 22.64
N SER A 63 -42.58 -5.28 23.80
CA SER A 63 -41.53 -4.32 24.13
C SER A 63 -40.37 -4.46 23.14
N LYS A 64 -39.86 -3.32 22.66
CA LYS A 64 -38.78 -3.30 21.67
C LYS A 64 -37.40 -3.42 22.31
N ILE A 65 -37.26 -2.81 23.49
CA ILE A 65 -36.13 -2.94 24.41
C ILE A 65 -36.59 -3.87 25.53
N ILE A 66 -35.86 -4.95 25.78
CA ILE A 66 -36.25 -6.00 26.74
C ILE A 66 -35.41 -6.01 28.02
N GLY A 67 -34.21 -5.45 27.98
CA GLY A 67 -33.29 -5.31 29.11
C GLY A 67 -32.38 -4.12 28.91
N ALA A 68 -31.98 -3.46 30.00
CA ALA A 68 -31.09 -2.31 29.95
C ALA A 68 -30.25 -2.20 31.23
N ARG A 69 -28.93 -2.19 31.10
CA ARG A 69 -27.92 -2.14 32.16
C ARG A 69 -26.95 -0.97 31.92
N TYR A 70 -26.20 -0.56 32.94
CA TYR A 70 -25.14 0.45 32.82
C TYR A 70 -23.97 0.14 33.75
N TYR A 71 -22.76 0.51 33.31
CA TYR A 71 -21.49 0.12 33.93
C TYR A 71 -20.62 1.38 34.07
N ASN A 72 -20.06 1.62 35.26
CA ASN A 72 -19.18 2.77 35.53
C ASN A 72 -18.17 2.39 36.64
N SER A 73 -17.12 1.70 36.23
CA SER A 73 -16.01 1.19 37.03
C SER A 73 -15.24 2.29 37.78
N TYR A 74 -15.18 3.49 37.20
CA TYR A 74 -14.56 4.67 37.84
C TYR A 74 -15.46 5.32 38.92
N ASN A 75 -16.78 5.11 38.85
CA ASN A 75 -17.81 5.75 39.69
C ASN A 75 -17.78 7.30 39.66
N GLU A 76 -17.15 7.88 38.63
CA GLU A 76 -17.15 9.32 38.36
C GLU A 76 -18.31 9.70 37.43
N TYR A 77 -18.84 10.91 37.58
CA TYR A 77 -19.94 11.41 36.76
C TYR A 77 -19.76 12.91 36.50
N TYR A 78 -19.97 13.30 35.26
CA TYR A 78 -19.73 14.64 34.74
C TYR A 78 -21.03 15.34 34.36
N ASP A 79 -20.97 16.64 34.07
CA ASP A 79 -22.16 17.38 33.64
C ASP A 79 -22.59 16.85 32.25
N GLY A 80 -23.87 16.49 32.13
CA GLY A 80 -24.41 15.71 31.00
C GLY A 80 -24.59 14.19 31.26
N ASP A 81 -23.88 13.57 32.22
CA ASP A 81 -24.02 12.13 32.48
C ASP A 81 -25.36 11.77 33.15
N ILE A 82 -26.18 10.97 32.47
CA ILE A 82 -27.45 10.45 33.02
C ILE A 82 -27.18 9.11 33.72
N LYS A 83 -27.37 9.05 35.05
CA LYS A 83 -27.12 7.86 35.90
C LYS A 83 -28.14 6.72 35.72
N SER A 84 -28.23 6.19 34.50
CA SER A 84 -29.13 5.10 34.10
C SER A 84 -28.69 4.56 32.72
N PRO A 85 -29.29 3.47 32.19
CA PRO A 85 -29.04 3.02 30.82
C PRO A 85 -29.53 3.98 29.72
N ARG A 86 -30.04 5.17 30.06
CA ARG A 86 -30.45 6.17 29.08
C ARG A 86 -29.24 6.73 28.34
N ASP A 87 -29.45 6.95 27.05
CA ASP A 87 -28.49 7.62 26.20
C ASP A 87 -28.36 9.10 26.59
N SER A 88 -27.11 9.57 26.65
CA SER A 88 -26.73 10.96 26.91
C SER A 88 -26.10 11.63 25.68
N GLU A 89 -25.56 10.84 24.74
CA GLU A 89 -24.89 11.30 23.51
C GLU A 89 -25.79 11.18 22.27
N GLY A 90 -26.71 10.22 22.27
CA GLY A 90 -27.54 9.86 21.11
C GLY A 90 -26.94 8.76 20.21
N HIS A 91 -25.69 8.38 20.44
CA HIS A 91 -24.95 7.41 19.63
C HIS A 91 -25.56 6.01 19.69
N GLY A 92 -25.71 5.43 20.89
CA GLY A 92 -26.35 4.13 21.11
C GLY A 92 -27.81 4.08 20.67
N THR A 93 -28.52 5.21 20.71
CA THR A 93 -29.87 5.35 20.13
C THR A 93 -29.84 5.26 18.62
N HIS A 94 -28.83 5.84 17.98
CA HIS A 94 -28.66 5.81 16.53
C HIS A 94 -28.22 4.43 16.03
N THR A 95 -27.23 3.79 16.67
CA THR A 95 -26.79 2.42 16.34
C THR A 95 -27.93 1.42 16.59
N ALA A 96 -28.69 1.53 17.69
CA ALA A 96 -29.89 0.73 17.94
C ALA A 96 -30.97 0.90 16.86
N SER A 97 -31.25 2.16 16.46
CA SER A 97 -32.20 2.45 15.39
C SER A 97 -31.73 1.92 14.03
N THR A 98 -30.43 1.82 13.80
CA THR A 98 -29.85 1.26 12.56
C THR A 98 -29.81 -0.27 12.59
N ALA A 99 -29.50 -0.92 13.71
CA ALA A 99 -29.54 -2.38 13.81
C ALA A 99 -30.98 -2.91 13.70
N ALA A 100 -31.90 -2.39 14.51
CA ALA A 100 -33.22 -2.97 14.68
C ALA A 100 -34.39 -1.97 14.76
N GLY A 101 -34.21 -0.68 14.49
CA GLY A 101 -35.28 0.32 14.57
C GLY A 101 -36.56 -0.06 13.80
N ARG A 102 -37.72 0.20 14.39
CA ARG A 102 -39.05 0.08 13.74
C ARG A 102 -39.13 1.02 12.54
N GLU A 103 -40.06 0.72 11.62
CA GLU A 103 -40.35 1.59 10.48
C GLU A 103 -40.99 2.92 10.93
N VAL A 104 -40.33 4.03 10.64
CA VAL A 104 -40.79 5.41 10.88
C VAL A 104 -40.91 6.12 9.53
N ALA A 105 -42.16 6.26 9.06
CA ALA A 105 -42.47 6.98 7.83
C ALA A 105 -42.26 8.50 7.99
N SER A 106 -41.88 9.17 6.89
CA SER A 106 -41.59 10.61 6.83
C SER A 106 -40.53 11.10 7.84
N ALA A 107 -39.61 10.21 8.23
CA ALA A 107 -38.43 10.57 9.01
C ALA A 107 -37.53 11.52 8.20
N SER A 108 -36.97 12.53 8.85
CA SER A 108 -36.01 13.48 8.27
C SER A 108 -35.12 14.05 9.36
N PHE A 109 -33.91 14.48 9.00
CA PHE A 109 -33.06 15.30 9.85
C PHE A 109 -33.38 16.77 9.54
N TYR A 110 -34.33 17.36 10.27
CA TYR A 110 -34.80 18.74 10.05
C TYR A 110 -35.18 19.02 8.59
N GLY A 111 -35.91 18.10 7.93
CA GLY A 111 -36.28 18.19 6.51
C GLY A 111 -35.25 17.58 5.55
N LEU A 112 -33.97 17.47 5.92
CA LEU A 112 -32.97 16.75 5.13
C LEU A 112 -33.21 15.23 5.19
N ALA A 113 -32.72 14.49 4.19
CA ALA A 113 -32.78 13.02 4.13
C ALA A 113 -34.20 12.40 4.16
N GLN A 114 -35.26 13.20 3.92
CA GLN A 114 -36.65 12.79 4.10
C GLN A 114 -37.02 11.46 3.42
N GLY A 115 -37.64 10.56 4.17
CA GLY A 115 -38.09 9.26 3.66
C GLY A 115 -38.56 8.30 4.74
N LEU A 116 -38.39 7.00 4.50
CA LEU A 116 -38.54 5.96 5.51
C LEU A 116 -37.24 5.84 6.33
N ALA A 117 -37.35 5.70 7.65
CA ALA A 117 -36.26 5.22 8.50
C ALA A 117 -36.65 3.86 9.10
N ARG A 118 -35.72 2.91 9.13
CA ARG A 118 -35.87 1.58 9.73
C ARG A 118 -34.48 0.96 9.94
N GLY A 119 -34.38 0.04 10.88
CA GLY A 119 -33.18 -0.80 11.05
C GLY A 119 -33.15 -1.98 10.10
N GLY A 120 -32.06 -2.75 10.15
CA GLY A 120 -31.86 -3.94 9.31
C GLY A 120 -32.83 -5.07 9.66
N TYR A 121 -33.10 -5.27 10.94
CA TYR A 121 -34.14 -6.19 11.40
C TYR A 121 -35.18 -5.52 12.32
N PRO A 122 -36.22 -4.86 11.75
CA PRO A 122 -37.25 -4.14 12.52
C PRO A 122 -38.03 -4.99 13.54
N ASN A 123 -37.94 -6.33 13.46
CA ASN A 123 -38.58 -7.26 14.37
C ASN A 123 -37.68 -7.74 15.54
N ALA A 124 -36.37 -7.48 15.53
CA ALA A 124 -35.48 -7.89 16.62
C ALA A 124 -35.88 -7.27 17.96
N ARG A 125 -35.57 -7.93 19.08
CA ARG A 125 -35.55 -7.31 20.41
C ARG A 125 -34.17 -6.73 20.68
N ILE A 126 -34.10 -5.75 21.58
CA ILE A 126 -32.87 -5.04 21.92
C ILE A 126 -32.58 -5.17 23.41
N ALA A 127 -31.38 -5.62 23.75
CA ALA A 127 -30.81 -5.54 25.09
C ALA A 127 -29.69 -4.47 25.08
N VAL A 128 -29.61 -3.66 26.13
CA VAL A 128 -28.76 -2.44 26.13
C VAL A 128 -27.78 -2.46 27.29
N TYR A 129 -26.53 -2.19 26.99
CA TYR A 129 -25.42 -2.19 27.94
C TYR A 129 -24.68 -0.86 27.81
N LYS A 130 -25.02 0.13 28.64
CA LYS A 130 -24.35 1.45 28.62
C LYS A 130 -22.97 1.33 29.24
N VAL A 131 -21.94 1.41 28.40
CA VAL A 131 -20.51 1.31 28.76
C VAL A 131 -19.76 2.62 28.51
N CYS A 132 -20.38 3.55 27.79
CA CYS A 132 -19.81 4.85 27.44
C CYS A 132 -20.51 6.01 28.19
N TRP A 133 -19.69 6.97 28.61
CA TRP A 133 -20.05 8.20 29.35
C TRP A 133 -19.47 9.42 28.64
N VAL A 134 -19.71 10.63 29.14
CA VAL A 134 -19.21 11.90 28.55
C VAL A 134 -17.66 11.95 28.43
N ARG A 135 -16.93 11.04 29.10
CA ARG A 135 -15.47 10.88 28.98
C ARG A 135 -15.00 9.72 28.08
N GLY A 136 -15.91 9.01 27.41
CA GLY A 136 -15.61 7.80 26.63
C GLY A 136 -16.02 6.51 27.34
N CYS A 137 -15.56 5.37 26.81
CA CYS A 137 -15.95 4.02 27.26
C CYS A 137 -14.79 3.30 27.95
N ALA A 138 -14.98 2.84 29.19
CA ALA A 138 -13.90 2.19 29.93
C ALA A 138 -13.78 0.69 29.60
N ALA A 139 -12.57 0.22 29.36
CA ALA A 139 -12.30 -1.17 28.98
C ALA A 139 -12.83 -2.23 29.97
N ALA A 140 -12.76 -1.94 31.28
CA ALA A 140 -13.32 -2.81 32.33
C ALA A 140 -14.86 -2.89 32.32
N ASP A 141 -15.54 -1.79 31.97
CA ASP A 141 -16.99 -1.72 31.86
C ASP A 141 -17.49 -2.45 30.60
N ILE A 142 -16.69 -2.45 29.53
CA ILE A 142 -16.95 -3.22 28.30
C ILE A 142 -16.88 -4.73 28.56
N LEU A 143 -15.86 -5.22 29.26
CA LEU A 143 -15.79 -6.65 29.63
C LEU A 143 -16.97 -7.08 30.50
N ALA A 144 -17.33 -6.27 31.52
CA ALA A 144 -18.47 -6.55 32.39
C ALA A 144 -19.79 -6.60 31.60
N ALA A 145 -19.95 -5.74 30.60
CA ALA A 145 -21.10 -5.76 29.69
C ALA A 145 -21.13 -6.96 28.74
N PHE A 146 -19.97 -7.44 28.26
CA PHE A 146 -19.89 -8.68 27.49
C PHE A 146 -20.33 -9.89 28.33
N ASP A 147 -19.78 -10.03 29.54
CA ASP A 147 -20.13 -11.15 30.44
C ASP A 147 -21.63 -11.13 30.79
N ASP A 148 -22.22 -9.96 31.10
CA ASP A 148 -23.66 -9.81 31.35
C ASP A 148 -24.52 -10.05 30.09
N ALA A 149 -24.07 -9.62 28.89
CA ALA A 149 -24.82 -9.86 27.65
C ALA A 149 -24.84 -11.34 27.26
N ILE A 150 -23.73 -12.05 27.50
CA ILE A 150 -23.63 -13.50 27.34
C ILE A 150 -24.53 -14.21 28.36
N ALA A 151 -24.57 -13.75 29.61
CA ALA A 151 -25.42 -14.30 30.67
C ALA A 151 -26.92 -14.01 30.50
N ASP A 152 -27.28 -12.85 29.93
CA ASP A 152 -28.64 -12.48 29.54
C ASP A 152 -29.13 -13.25 28.30
N GLY A 153 -28.22 -13.89 27.55
CA GLY A 153 -28.54 -14.80 26.44
C GLY A 153 -28.92 -14.09 25.14
N VAL A 154 -28.20 -13.04 24.74
CA VAL A 154 -28.42 -12.36 23.45
C VAL A 154 -27.92 -13.21 22.27
N ASP A 155 -28.58 -13.18 21.12
CA ASP A 155 -28.18 -13.95 19.92
C ASP A 155 -27.01 -13.29 19.17
N ILE A 156 -26.97 -11.95 19.17
CA ILE A 156 -25.96 -11.13 18.48
C ILE A 156 -25.55 -9.99 19.42
N ILE A 157 -24.24 -9.74 19.54
CA ILE A 157 -23.71 -8.52 20.16
C ILE A 157 -23.30 -7.55 19.05
N SER A 158 -23.61 -6.28 19.22
CA SER A 158 -23.22 -5.20 18.30
C SER A 158 -22.45 -4.13 19.10
N VAL A 159 -21.21 -3.90 18.70
CA VAL A 159 -20.26 -2.99 19.35
C VAL A 159 -19.80 -1.96 18.31
N SER A 160 -20.23 -0.71 18.46
CA SER A 160 -19.78 0.41 17.61
C SER A 160 -18.74 1.26 18.34
N LEU A 161 -17.76 0.56 18.93
CA LEU A 161 -16.67 1.09 19.74
C LEU A 161 -15.32 0.61 19.20
N GLY A 162 -14.23 1.35 19.43
CA GLY A 162 -12.88 0.94 19.01
C GLY A 162 -11.75 1.74 19.67
N PHE A 163 -10.53 1.23 19.59
CA PHE A 163 -9.30 1.94 19.97
C PHE A 163 -8.76 2.80 18.82
N THR A 164 -8.13 3.93 19.15
CA THR A 164 -7.42 4.81 18.20
C THR A 164 -6.23 4.11 17.50
N PHE A 165 -5.72 3.01 18.07
CA PHE A 165 -4.67 2.16 17.51
C PHE A 165 -5.01 0.68 17.71
N PRO A 166 -4.57 -0.23 16.81
CA PRO A 166 -4.81 -1.66 16.95
C PRO A 166 -4.02 -2.27 18.12
N GLU A 167 -4.72 -2.75 19.14
CA GLU A 167 -4.12 -3.42 20.32
C GLU A 167 -4.11 -4.96 20.17
N PRO A 168 -3.07 -5.67 20.66
CA PRO A 168 -3.00 -7.13 20.58
C PRO A 168 -4.22 -7.82 21.20
N TYR A 169 -4.68 -8.95 20.64
CA TYR A 169 -5.92 -9.63 21.08
C TYR A 169 -6.01 -10.04 22.57
N PHE A 170 -4.89 -10.04 23.29
CA PHE A 170 -4.85 -10.33 24.73
C PHE A 170 -4.86 -9.06 25.61
N GLU A 171 -4.80 -7.87 25.00
CA GLU A 171 -4.98 -6.55 25.61
C GLU A 171 -6.24 -5.83 25.08
N ASP A 172 -6.69 -6.13 23.86
CA ASP A 172 -7.99 -5.71 23.32
C ASP A 172 -9.17 -6.39 24.06
N VAL A 173 -9.91 -5.59 24.82
CA VAL A 173 -11.10 -6.05 25.55
C VAL A 173 -12.30 -6.37 24.67
N ILE A 174 -12.43 -5.78 23.49
CA ILE A 174 -13.48 -6.12 22.53
C ILE A 174 -13.16 -7.47 21.91
N ALA A 175 -11.89 -7.75 21.57
CA ALA A 175 -11.46 -9.10 21.21
C ALA A 175 -11.75 -10.12 22.33
N ILE A 176 -11.36 -9.86 23.57
CA ILE A 176 -11.58 -10.80 24.69
C ILE A 176 -13.07 -11.08 24.91
N GLY A 177 -13.91 -10.03 24.99
CA GLY A 177 -15.36 -10.18 25.14
C GLY A 177 -16.00 -10.93 23.97
N SER A 178 -15.59 -10.62 22.74
CA SER A 178 -16.07 -11.30 21.53
C SER A 178 -15.63 -12.77 21.47
N PHE A 179 -14.47 -13.11 22.04
CA PHE A 179 -14.01 -14.51 22.17
C PHE A 179 -14.89 -15.30 23.14
N HIS A 180 -15.27 -14.70 24.27
CA HIS A 180 -16.22 -15.30 25.21
C HIS A 180 -17.61 -15.49 24.57
N ALA A 181 -18.09 -14.49 23.81
CA ALA A 181 -19.36 -14.53 23.10
C ALA A 181 -19.40 -15.63 22.03
N MET A 182 -18.39 -15.67 21.15
CA MET A 182 -18.20 -16.76 20.18
C MET A 182 -18.16 -18.13 20.87
N GLY A 183 -17.54 -18.21 22.05
CA GLY A 183 -17.50 -19.42 22.88
C GLY A 183 -18.88 -19.95 23.33
N GLN A 184 -19.92 -19.11 23.34
CA GLN A 184 -21.32 -19.51 23.55
C GLN A 184 -22.15 -19.57 22.25
N GLY A 185 -21.53 -19.35 21.08
CA GLY A 185 -22.20 -19.30 19.78
C GLY A 185 -22.82 -17.94 19.42
N ILE A 186 -22.54 -16.90 20.22
CA ILE A 186 -23.06 -15.54 20.04
C ILE A 186 -22.13 -14.78 19.08
N LEU A 187 -22.68 -14.25 17.98
CA LEU A 187 -21.90 -13.46 17.03
C LEU A 187 -21.69 -12.04 17.54
N THR A 188 -20.45 -11.55 17.57
CA THR A 188 -20.19 -10.12 17.79
C THR A 188 -19.93 -9.42 16.46
N SER A 189 -20.65 -8.33 16.20
CA SER A 189 -20.39 -7.39 15.10
C SER A 189 -19.71 -6.15 15.64
N THR A 190 -18.52 -5.84 15.12
CA THR A 190 -17.67 -4.72 15.55
C THR A 190 -17.52 -3.68 14.44
N SER A 191 -17.34 -2.41 14.78
CA SER A 191 -16.96 -1.35 13.83
C SER A 191 -15.47 -1.42 13.47
N ALA A 192 -15.09 -1.18 12.21
CA ALA A 192 -13.69 -1.26 11.79
C ALA A 192 -12.76 -0.19 12.37
N GLY A 193 -13.26 1.02 12.65
CA GLY A 193 -12.45 2.21 12.98
C GLY A 193 -12.98 3.45 12.25
N ASN A 194 -12.49 4.65 12.58
CA ASN A 194 -12.78 5.89 11.84
C ASN A 194 -11.54 6.44 11.11
N ASP A 195 -10.35 6.07 11.55
CA ASP A 195 -9.07 6.73 11.30
C ASP A 195 -8.42 6.40 9.94
N GLY A 196 -9.26 5.93 9.01
CA GLY A 196 -8.88 5.71 7.61
C GLY A 196 -8.62 7.02 6.84
N PRO A 197 -8.18 6.93 5.58
CA PRO A 197 -8.02 5.72 4.78
C PRO A 197 -6.60 5.15 4.80
N TRP A 198 -5.77 5.56 5.77
CA TRP A 198 -4.41 5.06 5.92
C TRP A 198 -4.42 3.57 6.32
N LEU A 199 -3.35 2.86 5.96
CA LEU A 199 -3.23 1.43 6.11
C LEU A 199 -2.83 1.07 7.56
N GLY A 200 -3.43 0.01 8.11
CA GLY A 200 -3.23 -0.44 9.49
C GLY A 200 -4.21 0.11 10.53
N TRP A 201 -5.08 1.06 10.17
CA TRP A 201 -6.02 1.72 11.08
C TRP A 201 -7.36 0.97 11.25
N VAL A 202 -7.29 -0.35 11.45
CA VAL A 202 -8.46 -1.18 11.79
C VAL A 202 -8.44 -1.47 13.29
N SER A 203 -9.23 -0.71 14.05
CA SER A 203 -9.33 -0.76 15.51
C SER A 203 -9.73 -2.14 16.05
N ASN A 204 -10.72 -2.78 15.44
CA ASN A 204 -11.22 -4.11 15.85
C ASN A 204 -10.89 -5.14 14.77
N TYR A 205 -9.87 -5.96 14.98
CA TYR A 205 -9.36 -6.90 13.96
C TYR A 205 -9.33 -8.37 14.44
N SER A 206 -10.05 -8.68 15.51
CA SER A 206 -10.15 -10.05 16.06
C SER A 206 -10.90 -11.00 15.11
N PRO A 207 -10.32 -12.17 14.74
CA PRO A 207 -10.85 -13.04 13.68
C PRO A 207 -12.10 -13.84 14.08
N TRP A 208 -12.57 -13.69 15.32
CA TRP A 208 -13.82 -14.22 15.86
C TRP A 208 -14.93 -13.16 15.95
N SER A 209 -14.66 -11.94 15.46
CA SER A 209 -15.59 -10.83 15.39
C SER A 209 -15.93 -10.53 13.93
N LEU A 210 -17.19 -10.18 13.65
CA LEU A 210 -17.60 -9.63 12.35
C LEU A 210 -17.27 -8.13 12.32
N THR A 211 -16.04 -7.81 11.93
CA THR A 211 -15.60 -6.43 11.70
C THR A 211 -16.26 -5.85 10.46
N VAL A 212 -16.93 -4.70 10.62
CA VAL A 212 -17.70 -4.02 9.57
C VAL A 212 -17.07 -2.67 9.25
N ALA A 213 -16.58 -2.51 8.03
CA ALA A 213 -16.12 -1.23 7.49
C ALA A 213 -17.31 -0.32 7.11
N ALA A 214 -17.14 0.99 7.30
CA ALA A 214 -18.09 1.98 6.82
C ALA A 214 -18.09 2.02 5.27
N SER A 215 -19.26 2.27 4.68
CA SER A 215 -19.42 2.41 3.23
C SER A 215 -20.42 3.52 2.89
N SER A 216 -20.24 4.14 1.72
CA SER A 216 -21.09 5.23 1.27
C SER A 216 -22.44 4.72 0.74
N ILE A 217 -23.48 5.55 0.92
CA ILE A 217 -24.80 5.35 0.33
C ILE A 217 -24.99 6.29 -0.86
N ASP A 218 -26.06 6.08 -1.64
CA ASP A 218 -26.41 6.87 -2.83
C ASP A 218 -26.88 8.32 -2.53
N ARG A 219 -26.35 8.97 -1.50
CA ARG A 219 -26.88 10.21 -0.92
C ARG A 219 -25.78 11.14 -0.43
N LYS A 220 -25.76 12.37 -0.94
CA LYS A 220 -24.91 13.47 -0.45
C LYS A 220 -25.77 14.65 0.02
N PHE A 221 -25.29 15.36 1.03
CA PHE A 221 -25.87 16.60 1.53
C PHE A 221 -25.05 17.77 0.99
N VAL A 222 -25.68 18.68 0.25
CA VAL A 222 -24.97 19.75 -0.48
C VAL A 222 -25.50 21.12 -0.04
N SER A 223 -24.63 21.94 0.56
CA SER A 223 -24.90 23.35 0.87
C SER A 223 -24.22 24.23 -0.17
N LYS A 224 -24.97 25.21 -0.72
CA LYS A 224 -24.45 26.12 -1.74
C LYS A 224 -24.04 27.44 -1.11
N LEU A 225 -22.83 27.88 -1.42
CA LEU A 225 -22.36 29.24 -1.18
C LEU A 225 -22.70 30.10 -2.39
N VAL A 226 -23.32 31.26 -2.19
CA VAL A 226 -23.51 32.29 -3.20
C VAL A 226 -22.74 33.53 -2.77
N LEU A 227 -21.80 33.98 -3.58
CA LEU A 227 -21.03 35.21 -3.36
C LEU A 227 -21.74 36.41 -3.98
N GLY A 228 -21.51 37.60 -3.43
CA GLY A 228 -22.09 38.87 -3.91
C GLY A 228 -21.63 39.31 -5.30
N ASN A 229 -20.65 38.62 -5.91
CA ASN A 229 -20.28 38.77 -7.32
C ASN A 229 -21.06 37.82 -8.27
N GLY A 230 -21.98 37.01 -7.75
CA GLY A 230 -22.77 36.02 -8.50
C GLY A 230 -22.12 34.64 -8.66
N GLN A 231 -20.90 34.41 -8.14
CA GLN A 231 -20.30 33.08 -8.14
C GLN A 231 -21.01 32.14 -7.16
N ILE A 232 -21.20 30.88 -7.57
CA ILE A 232 -21.86 29.84 -6.76
C ILE A 232 -20.91 28.65 -6.60
N PHE A 233 -20.68 28.24 -5.36
CA PHE A 233 -19.92 27.04 -5.01
C PHE A 233 -20.83 26.03 -4.31
N SER A 234 -20.51 24.73 -4.43
CA SER A 234 -21.28 23.65 -3.80
C SER A 234 -20.36 22.85 -2.88
N GLY A 235 -20.68 22.84 -1.58
CA GLY A 235 -19.93 22.13 -0.55
C GLY A 235 -20.69 20.97 0.06
N ILE A 236 -19.99 19.99 0.60
CA ILE A 236 -20.57 18.78 1.18
C ILE A 236 -20.71 18.95 2.70
N VAL A 237 -21.94 19.08 3.19
CA VAL A 237 -22.24 19.33 4.61
C VAL A 237 -23.71 19.09 4.89
N ILE A 238 -24.04 18.68 6.13
CA ILE A 238 -25.40 18.55 6.63
C ILE A 238 -25.85 19.91 7.21
N ASN A 239 -26.02 20.92 6.36
CA ASN A 239 -26.54 22.22 6.77
C ASN A 239 -28.08 22.21 6.83
N ASN A 240 -28.66 22.15 8.02
CA ASN A 240 -30.09 22.32 8.27
C ASN A 240 -30.48 23.75 8.71
N LEU A 241 -29.54 24.69 8.76
CA LEU A 241 -29.74 26.04 9.29
C LEU A 241 -29.90 27.06 8.16
N GLU A 242 -30.97 27.85 8.23
CA GLU A 242 -31.29 28.90 7.26
C GLU A 242 -30.63 30.23 7.63
N LEU A 243 -29.92 30.83 6.68
CA LEU A 243 -29.30 32.13 6.81
C LEU A 243 -30.03 33.16 5.94
N ASN A 244 -30.93 33.93 6.56
CA ASN A 244 -31.90 34.77 5.87
C ASN A 244 -31.29 36.06 5.28
N GLY A 245 -30.75 35.95 4.07
CA GLY A 245 -30.25 37.07 3.26
C GLY A 245 -28.77 36.93 2.92
N THR A 246 -28.11 38.06 2.68
CA THR A 246 -26.69 38.12 2.32
C THR A 246 -25.95 38.94 3.37
N TYR A 247 -24.89 38.35 3.92
CA TYR A 247 -24.13 38.89 5.06
C TYR A 247 -22.71 39.24 4.61
N PRO A 248 -22.01 40.16 5.32
CA PRO A 248 -20.61 40.43 5.03
C PRO A 248 -19.77 39.17 5.28
N LEU A 249 -18.84 38.90 4.38
CA LEU A 249 -17.86 37.82 4.50
C LEU A 249 -16.57 38.36 5.12
N ILE A 250 -15.90 37.58 5.97
CA ILE A 250 -14.56 37.90 6.50
C ILE A 250 -13.70 36.64 6.56
N TRP A 251 -12.41 36.77 6.26
CA TRP A 251 -11.44 35.71 6.50
C TRP A 251 -10.97 35.74 7.96
N GLY A 252 -10.85 34.58 8.59
CA GLY A 252 -10.46 34.44 10.01
C GLY A 252 -9.15 35.17 10.34
N GLY A 253 -8.15 35.12 9.44
CA GLY A 253 -6.88 35.82 9.62
C GLY A 253 -6.99 37.35 9.72
N ASP A 254 -7.84 37.99 8.91
CA ASP A 254 -8.11 39.43 9.03
C ASP A 254 -8.92 39.74 10.32
N ALA A 255 -9.63 38.74 10.85
CA ALA A 255 -10.44 38.81 12.05
C ALA A 255 -9.67 38.62 13.39
N ALA A 256 -8.34 38.43 13.37
CA ALA A 256 -7.52 38.11 14.54
C ALA A 256 -7.74 38.96 15.82
N ASN A 257 -7.77 38.29 16.98
CA ASN A 257 -7.92 38.83 18.33
C ASN A 257 -6.58 39.25 18.91
N VAL A 258 -6.07 40.39 18.43
CA VAL A 258 -4.81 40.99 18.87
C VAL A 258 -4.74 41.22 20.40
N SER A 259 -5.90 41.37 21.07
CA SER A 259 -6.01 41.48 22.53
C SER A 259 -5.67 40.19 23.29
N ALA A 260 -5.76 39.03 22.64
CA ALA A 260 -5.32 37.73 23.17
C ALA A 260 -3.87 37.37 22.74
N GLN A 261 -3.18 38.28 22.04
CA GLN A 261 -1.91 38.04 21.32
C GLN A 261 -2.01 37.15 20.07
N GLU A 262 -3.24 36.84 19.64
CA GLU A 262 -3.49 35.95 18.50
C GLU A 262 -3.20 36.58 17.14
N THR A 263 -2.76 35.75 16.19
CA THR A 263 -2.11 36.17 14.94
C THR A 263 -2.86 35.69 13.69
N PRO A 264 -2.69 36.34 12.51
CA PRO A 264 -3.53 36.11 11.32
C PRO A 264 -3.55 34.72 10.64
N LEU A 265 -2.93 33.68 11.20
CA LEU A 265 -3.09 32.29 10.76
C LEU A 265 -3.60 31.38 11.87
N SER A 266 -3.20 31.55 13.15
CA SER A 266 -3.97 30.92 14.25
C SER A 266 -5.44 31.34 14.16
N SER A 267 -5.67 32.64 13.92
CA SER A 267 -7.01 33.17 13.67
C SER A 267 -7.66 32.73 12.35
N ALA A 268 -6.90 32.18 11.40
CA ALA A 268 -7.48 31.57 10.19
C ALA A 268 -8.07 30.18 10.48
N ASP A 269 -7.60 29.48 11.51
CA ASP A 269 -8.15 28.19 11.96
C ASP A 269 -9.47 28.37 12.76
N CYS A 270 -9.75 29.59 13.22
CA CYS A 270 -10.99 30.02 13.87
C CYS A 270 -11.32 29.28 15.19
N LEU A 271 -10.31 28.98 16.00
CA LEU A 271 -10.44 28.25 17.26
C LEU A 271 -11.02 29.13 18.40
N PRO A 272 -11.36 28.53 19.57
CA PRO A 272 -11.96 29.23 20.72
C PRO A 272 -11.11 30.30 21.43
N GLY A 273 -10.90 31.44 20.76
CA GLY A 273 -10.29 32.64 21.35
C GLY A 273 -9.77 33.62 20.30
N ASP A 274 -9.45 33.11 19.13
CA ASP A 274 -8.61 33.74 18.11
C ASP A 274 -9.30 34.89 17.37
N LEU A 275 -10.62 34.96 17.44
CA LEU A 275 -11.44 35.86 16.62
C LEU A 275 -11.93 37.08 17.42
N ASP A 276 -11.58 38.29 16.97
CA ASP A 276 -12.08 39.54 17.57
C ASP A 276 -13.59 39.68 17.29
N SER A 277 -14.40 39.55 18.34
CA SER A 277 -15.86 39.65 18.24
C SER A 277 -16.34 40.97 17.62
N ARG A 278 -15.57 42.06 17.72
CA ARG A 278 -15.90 43.34 17.09
C ARG A 278 -15.72 43.30 15.57
N LYS A 279 -14.86 42.42 15.06
CA LYS A 279 -14.63 42.20 13.62
C LYS A 279 -15.58 41.15 13.03
N VAL A 280 -15.94 40.12 13.81
CA VAL A 280 -16.72 38.96 13.33
C VAL A 280 -18.23 39.09 13.53
N LYS A 281 -18.69 39.82 14.55
CA LYS A 281 -20.11 39.87 14.91
C LYS A 281 -21.01 40.24 13.72
N GLY A 282 -21.95 39.34 13.39
CA GLY A 282 -22.89 39.52 12.28
C GLY A 282 -22.35 39.17 10.89
N LYS A 283 -21.22 38.46 10.78
CA LYS A 283 -20.59 38.07 9.51
C LYS A 283 -20.53 36.56 9.30
N ILE A 284 -20.40 36.15 8.05
CA ILE A 284 -19.94 34.80 7.68
C ILE A 284 -18.42 34.79 7.76
N VAL A 285 -17.83 33.76 8.38
CA VAL A 285 -16.37 33.61 8.48
C VAL A 285 -15.86 32.51 7.56
N LEU A 286 -14.79 32.80 6.83
CA LEU A 286 -14.00 31.85 6.06
C LEU A 286 -12.79 31.43 6.90
N CYS A 287 -12.71 30.14 7.22
CA CYS A 287 -11.67 29.52 8.03
C CYS A 287 -10.86 28.51 7.20
N GLU A 288 -9.56 28.41 7.41
CA GLU A 288 -8.65 27.59 6.59
C GLU A 288 -8.43 26.17 7.15
N PHE A 289 -8.87 25.93 8.38
CA PHE A 289 -8.92 24.60 9.01
C PHE A 289 -10.38 24.13 9.22
N LEU A 290 -10.59 22.83 9.38
CA LEU A 290 -11.90 22.29 9.76
C LEU A 290 -11.99 22.17 11.28
N TRP A 291 -12.89 22.95 11.90
CA TRP A 291 -13.19 22.86 13.33
C TRP A 291 -14.71 22.91 13.58
N ASP A 292 -15.14 22.73 14.83
CA ASP A 292 -16.56 22.68 15.22
C ASP A 292 -17.34 24.01 15.02
N GLY A 293 -16.64 25.10 14.69
CA GLY A 293 -17.18 26.45 14.52
C GLY A 293 -17.42 27.22 15.82
N SER A 294 -17.03 26.68 16.98
CA SER A 294 -17.24 27.30 18.30
C SER A 294 -16.54 28.65 18.45
N GLY A 295 -15.32 28.82 17.92
CA GLY A 295 -14.62 30.12 17.90
C GLY A 295 -15.40 31.19 17.12
N VAL A 296 -15.99 30.83 15.98
CA VAL A 296 -16.86 31.72 15.20
C VAL A 296 -18.13 32.09 15.99
N ILE A 297 -18.72 31.15 16.73
CA ILE A 297 -19.87 31.42 17.63
C ILE A 297 -19.48 32.37 18.76
N MET A 298 -18.37 32.15 19.47
CA MET A 298 -17.93 33.03 20.55
C MET A 298 -17.64 34.46 20.05
N ALA A 299 -17.15 34.60 18.82
CA ALA A 299 -16.95 35.89 18.16
C ALA A 299 -18.24 36.49 17.54
N GLY A 300 -19.38 35.81 17.64
CA GLY A 300 -20.69 36.30 17.20
C GLY A 300 -20.95 36.22 15.68
N GLY A 301 -20.24 35.34 14.99
CA GLY A 301 -20.46 35.05 13.56
C GLY A 301 -21.82 34.37 13.33
N VAL A 302 -22.33 34.47 12.09
CA VAL A 302 -23.67 33.99 11.69
C VAL A 302 -23.64 32.86 10.66
N GLY A 303 -22.44 32.46 10.23
CA GLY A 303 -22.24 31.37 9.27
C GLY A 303 -20.75 31.09 9.09
N ILE A 304 -20.41 29.92 8.56
CA ILE A 304 -19.02 29.44 8.46
C ILE A 304 -18.74 28.75 7.13
N ILE A 305 -17.56 28.98 6.58
CA ILE A 305 -17.04 28.36 5.36
C ILE A 305 -15.68 27.76 5.70
N MET A 306 -15.48 26.49 5.41
CA MET A 306 -14.29 25.71 5.81
C MET A 306 -13.83 24.79 4.68
N PRO A 307 -12.58 24.29 4.71
CA PRO A 307 -12.15 23.24 3.78
C PRO A 307 -12.97 21.96 3.98
N ALA A 308 -13.29 21.29 2.89
CA ALA A 308 -13.67 19.88 2.92
C ALA A 308 -12.43 18.99 3.15
N TRP A 309 -12.61 17.87 3.85
CA TRP A 309 -11.57 16.85 4.01
C TRP A 309 -11.15 16.24 2.66
N TYR A 310 -9.90 15.75 2.59
CA TYR A 310 -9.24 15.31 1.34
C TYR A 310 -10.07 14.35 0.47
N PHE A 311 -10.86 13.47 1.09
CA PHE A 311 -11.61 12.42 0.40
C PHE A 311 -13.07 12.82 0.05
N ASN A 312 -13.60 13.87 0.68
CA ASN A 312 -14.85 14.56 0.31
C ASN A 312 -16.08 13.62 0.13
N ASP A 313 -16.14 12.61 0.99
CA ASP A 313 -16.99 11.42 0.95
C ASP A 313 -17.97 11.32 2.13
N PHE A 314 -17.65 11.94 3.27
CA PHE A 314 -18.55 12.15 4.42
C PHE A 314 -18.96 13.62 4.61
N ALA A 315 -19.92 13.89 5.50
CA ALA A 315 -20.52 15.21 5.71
C ALA A 315 -20.82 15.49 7.19
N PHE A 316 -20.35 16.62 7.71
CA PHE A 316 -20.56 17.04 9.10
C PHE A 316 -21.84 17.89 9.29
N THR A 317 -22.36 17.95 10.51
CA THR A 317 -23.31 18.97 10.99
C THR A 317 -22.57 20.07 11.75
N PHE A 318 -22.99 21.34 11.63
CA PHE A 318 -22.41 22.45 12.38
C PHE A 318 -23.48 23.26 13.12
N PRO A 319 -23.13 23.90 14.26
CA PRO A 319 -24.03 24.77 15.02
C PRO A 319 -24.28 26.15 14.37
N LEU A 320 -23.69 26.42 13.20
CA LEU A 320 -23.94 27.59 12.35
C LEU A 320 -24.27 27.16 10.90
N PRO A 321 -25.01 27.98 10.12
CA PRO A 321 -25.12 27.79 8.67
C PRO A 321 -23.76 27.62 8.02
N ALA A 322 -23.52 26.46 7.42
CA ALA A 322 -22.19 26.03 7.02
C ALA A 322 -22.10 25.57 5.54
N THR A 323 -20.88 25.58 4.99
CA THR A 323 -20.53 24.90 3.73
C THR A 323 -19.04 24.52 3.70
N LEU A 324 -18.74 23.27 3.35
CA LEU A 324 -17.38 22.75 3.26
C LEU A 324 -16.94 22.69 1.79
N LEU A 325 -15.96 23.49 1.40
CA LEU A 325 -15.51 23.62 0.02
C LEU A 325 -14.16 22.93 -0.20
N ARG A 326 -13.97 22.33 -1.38
CA ARG A 326 -12.65 21.79 -1.78
C ARG A 326 -11.62 22.92 -1.81
N ARG A 327 -10.33 22.63 -1.55
CA ARG A 327 -9.28 23.65 -1.41
C ARG A 327 -9.20 24.63 -2.59
N GLN A 328 -9.25 24.12 -3.82
CA GLN A 328 -9.32 24.93 -5.05
C GLN A 328 -10.50 25.92 -5.12
N ASP A 329 -11.60 25.64 -4.43
CA ASP A 329 -12.78 26.51 -4.35
C ASP A 329 -12.70 27.45 -3.13
N MET A 330 -12.09 27.00 -2.02
CA MET A 330 -11.69 27.87 -0.90
C MET A 330 -10.78 29.01 -1.35
N ASP A 331 -9.76 28.74 -2.17
CA ASP A 331 -8.80 29.75 -2.66
C ASP A 331 -9.52 30.90 -3.39
N LYS A 332 -10.58 30.58 -4.16
CA LYS A 332 -11.38 31.55 -4.90
C LYS A 332 -12.25 32.40 -3.95
N VAL A 333 -12.83 31.77 -2.93
CA VAL A 333 -13.60 32.47 -1.88
C VAL A 333 -12.70 33.34 -1.01
N LEU A 334 -11.46 32.91 -0.73
CA LEU A 334 -10.42 33.67 -0.02
C LEU A 334 -9.99 34.91 -0.81
N GLN A 335 -9.71 34.76 -2.10
CA GLN A 335 -9.43 35.89 -2.99
C GLN A 335 -10.60 36.88 -3.03
N TYR A 336 -11.84 36.38 -3.16
CA TYR A 336 -13.03 37.23 -3.11
C TYR A 336 -13.16 37.96 -1.76
N ALA A 337 -12.96 37.27 -0.63
CA ALA A 337 -13.04 37.84 0.71
C ALA A 337 -12.00 38.95 0.96
N ARG A 338 -10.77 38.79 0.46
CA ARG A 338 -9.66 39.71 0.77
C ARG A 338 -9.51 40.86 -0.23
N PHE A 339 -9.91 40.68 -1.49
CA PHE A 339 -9.70 41.69 -2.55
C PHE A 339 -10.98 42.39 -3.03
N SER A 340 -12.18 41.96 -2.62
CA SER A 340 -13.42 42.64 -3.01
C SER A 340 -13.72 43.85 -2.13
N LYS A 341 -14.26 44.92 -2.74
CA LYS A 341 -14.79 46.07 -2.00
C LYS A 341 -16.16 45.71 -1.43
N ASN A 342 -16.21 45.45 -0.12
CA ASN A 342 -17.36 44.89 0.61
C ASN A 342 -17.72 43.45 0.14
N PRO A 343 -16.95 42.43 0.54
CA PRO A 343 -17.27 41.03 0.24
C PRO A 343 -18.55 40.61 0.98
N MET A 344 -19.47 39.99 0.25
CA MET A 344 -20.79 39.57 0.74
C MET A 344 -21.06 38.12 0.33
N ALA A 345 -21.74 37.35 1.18
CA ALA A 345 -22.09 35.96 0.88
C ALA A 345 -23.44 35.53 1.49
N THR A 346 -24.02 34.49 0.91
CA THR A 346 -25.19 33.76 1.40
C THR A 346 -24.86 32.27 1.41
N ILE A 347 -25.09 31.60 2.55
CA ILE A 347 -25.04 30.14 2.66
C ILE A 347 -26.48 29.64 2.59
N LEU A 348 -26.79 28.80 1.60
CA LEU A 348 -28.12 28.21 1.44
C LEU A 348 -28.28 26.97 2.33
N VAL A 349 -29.53 26.69 2.73
CA VAL A 349 -29.89 25.42 3.38
C VAL A 349 -29.47 24.24 2.50
N GLY A 350 -28.99 23.16 3.11
CA GLY A 350 -28.54 21.98 2.40
C GLY A 350 -29.68 21.32 1.60
N GLU A 351 -29.34 20.76 0.44
CA GLU A 351 -30.24 19.89 -0.32
C GLU A 351 -29.74 18.45 -0.31
N THR A 352 -30.65 17.50 -0.19
CA THR A 352 -30.31 16.06 -0.30
C THR A 352 -30.25 15.67 -1.77
N ARG A 353 -29.05 15.36 -2.29
CA ARG A 353 -28.86 14.85 -3.65
C ARG A 353 -28.67 13.35 -3.65
N LYS A 354 -29.29 12.67 -4.61
CA LYS A 354 -28.93 11.29 -4.95
C LYS A 354 -27.61 11.30 -5.73
N ASP A 355 -26.63 10.53 -5.29
CA ASP A 355 -25.40 10.31 -6.06
C ASP A 355 -25.64 9.23 -7.14
N VAL A 356 -24.92 9.35 -8.25
CA VAL A 356 -24.98 8.46 -9.41
C VAL A 356 -23.71 7.61 -9.50
N MET A 357 -22.62 7.99 -8.81
CA MET A 357 -21.33 7.30 -8.84
C MET A 357 -21.10 6.43 -7.59
N ALA A 358 -21.73 5.26 -7.57
CA ALA A 358 -21.35 4.14 -6.70
C ALA A 358 -20.84 2.99 -7.59
N PRO A 359 -19.51 2.79 -7.73
CA PRO A 359 -18.94 1.85 -8.70
C PRO A 359 -18.96 0.41 -8.17
N ILE A 360 -19.38 -0.52 -9.03
CA ILE A 360 -19.17 -1.98 -8.87
C ILE A 360 -18.79 -2.53 -10.25
N VAL A 361 -17.77 -3.37 -10.31
CA VAL A 361 -17.27 -4.04 -11.52
C VAL A 361 -17.43 -5.56 -11.36
N ALA A 362 -17.67 -6.28 -12.46
CA ALA A 362 -17.81 -7.73 -12.49
C ALA A 362 -16.91 -8.34 -13.58
N SER A 363 -16.38 -9.53 -13.33
CA SER A 363 -15.54 -10.28 -14.27
C SER A 363 -16.31 -11.42 -14.94
N PHE A 364 -15.92 -11.78 -16.16
CA PHE A 364 -16.56 -12.82 -16.99
C PHE A 364 -15.54 -13.86 -17.42
N SER A 365 -15.88 -15.16 -17.37
CA SER A 365 -14.98 -16.22 -17.85
C SER A 365 -15.02 -16.41 -19.38
N SER A 366 -13.88 -16.80 -19.96
CA SER A 366 -13.60 -16.70 -21.39
C SER A 366 -13.79 -18.01 -22.17
N ARG A 367 -14.99 -18.27 -22.72
CA ARG A 367 -15.20 -19.26 -23.79
C ARG A 367 -16.31 -18.86 -24.80
N GLY A 368 -15.93 -18.49 -26.03
CA GLY A 368 -16.86 -18.34 -27.15
C GLY A 368 -16.29 -17.58 -28.36
N PRO A 369 -16.28 -18.16 -29.58
CA PRO A 369 -15.71 -17.49 -30.76
C PRO A 369 -16.74 -16.60 -31.48
N ASN A 370 -16.79 -15.31 -31.14
CA ASN A 370 -17.28 -14.24 -32.03
C ASN A 370 -16.87 -12.86 -31.49
N PRO A 371 -16.55 -11.88 -32.36
CA PRO A 371 -16.28 -10.50 -31.92
C PRO A 371 -17.56 -9.85 -31.41
N ILE A 372 -17.54 -9.39 -30.15
CA ILE A 372 -18.70 -8.73 -29.52
C ILE A 372 -18.79 -7.27 -29.97
N SER A 373 -19.96 -6.87 -30.50
CA SER A 373 -20.21 -5.51 -30.99
C SER A 373 -20.31 -4.49 -29.85
N PRO A 374 -19.81 -3.23 -30.01
CA PRO A 374 -19.81 -2.22 -28.95
C PRO A 374 -21.18 -1.82 -28.36
N ASP A 375 -22.30 -2.11 -29.03
CA ASP A 375 -23.62 -1.59 -28.64
C ASP A 375 -24.32 -2.33 -27.48
N ILE A 376 -23.77 -3.45 -26.99
CA ILE A 376 -24.38 -4.23 -25.89
C ILE A 376 -24.25 -3.51 -24.53
N LEU A 377 -23.29 -2.60 -24.37
CA LEU A 377 -22.97 -1.88 -23.10
C LEU A 377 -24.01 -0.85 -22.63
N LYS A 378 -25.24 -0.84 -23.18
CA LYS A 378 -26.22 0.27 -22.99
C LYS A 378 -27.48 -0.06 -22.18
N MET A 379 -27.67 -1.28 -21.67
CA MET A 379 -28.91 -1.65 -20.94
C MET A 379 -28.77 -1.66 -19.40
N LYS A 380 -29.50 -0.74 -18.75
CA LYS A 380 -29.62 -0.67 -17.28
C LYS A 380 -30.62 -1.69 -16.72
N ARG A 381 -30.16 -2.82 -16.17
CA ARG A 381 -30.84 -3.63 -15.12
C ARG A 381 -29.91 -4.75 -14.61
N PHE A 382 -29.40 -4.60 -13.38
CA PHE A 382 -28.50 -5.57 -12.73
C PHE A 382 -29.23 -6.29 -11.59
N THR A 383 -29.71 -7.51 -11.84
CA THR A 383 -30.33 -8.37 -10.80
C THR A 383 -30.31 -9.87 -11.19
N ARG A 384 -29.28 -10.30 -11.94
CA ARG A 384 -29.23 -11.67 -12.52
C ARG A 384 -27.85 -12.22 -12.89
N PHE A 385 -26.76 -11.51 -12.62
CA PHE A 385 -25.41 -11.93 -13.07
C PHE A 385 -24.71 -12.91 -12.12
N ALA A 386 -25.03 -12.91 -10.82
CA ALA A 386 -24.52 -13.92 -9.89
C ALA A 386 -25.08 -15.33 -10.18
N ASP A 387 -26.25 -15.41 -10.82
CA ASP A 387 -26.94 -16.64 -11.20
C ASP A 387 -26.65 -17.08 -12.66
N MET A 388 -25.64 -16.50 -13.32
CA MET A 388 -25.27 -16.83 -14.70
C MET A 388 -24.10 -17.82 -14.74
N ASP A 389 -24.28 -18.91 -15.50
CA ASP A 389 -23.20 -19.83 -15.86
C ASP A 389 -21.99 -19.06 -16.44
N GLY A 390 -20.86 -19.13 -15.74
CA GLY A 390 -19.60 -18.50 -16.17
C GLY A 390 -19.17 -17.23 -15.44
N VAL A 391 -19.91 -16.77 -14.42
CA VAL A 391 -19.41 -15.78 -13.45
C VAL A 391 -18.76 -16.51 -12.26
N VAL A 392 -17.58 -16.03 -11.83
CA VAL A 392 -16.59 -16.86 -11.12
C VAL A 392 -16.19 -16.29 -9.75
N SER A 393 -15.77 -15.04 -9.69
CA SER A 393 -15.47 -14.29 -8.46
C SER A 393 -15.54 -12.79 -8.74
N VAL A 394 -15.47 -11.97 -7.67
CA VAL A 394 -15.38 -10.52 -7.74
C VAL A 394 -14.24 -10.09 -6.81
N VAL A 395 -13.32 -9.27 -7.31
CA VAL A 395 -12.09 -8.84 -6.61
C VAL A 395 -11.96 -7.31 -6.70
N PRO A 396 -11.58 -6.59 -5.62
CA PRO A 396 -11.35 -5.15 -5.63
C PRO A 396 -10.09 -4.72 -6.42
N ASN A 397 -9.82 -3.41 -6.54
CA ASN A 397 -8.90 -2.83 -7.53
C ASN A 397 -7.80 -1.93 -6.93
N SER A 398 -6.52 -2.09 -7.33
CA SER A 398 -5.31 -1.46 -6.74
C SER A 398 -4.11 -1.36 -7.72
N MET A 399 -3.07 -0.54 -7.41
CA MET A 399 -2.23 0.23 -8.39
C MET A 399 -0.67 0.25 -8.11
N LEU A 400 0.24 0.30 -9.14
CA LEU A 400 1.60 -0.37 -9.12
C LEU A 400 2.76 0.27 -10.04
N GLU A 401 4.10 -0.02 -9.91
CA GLU A 401 5.29 0.76 -10.51
C GLU A 401 6.64 0.05 -11.04
N LEU A 402 7.42 0.62 -12.02
CA LEU A 402 8.59 0.09 -12.85
C LEU A 402 9.99 0.87 -12.95
N HIS A 403 10.97 0.49 -13.86
CA HIS A 403 12.07 1.22 -14.66
C HIS A 403 13.19 0.21 -15.25
N THR A 404 14.47 0.30 -15.80
CA THR A 404 15.63 1.21 -16.23
C THR A 404 16.60 0.65 -17.38
N THR A 405 17.98 0.70 -17.38
CA THR A 405 18.96 -0.02 -18.31
C THR A 405 20.39 -0.33 -17.78
N ARG A 406 21.31 0.66 -17.66
CA ARG A 406 22.82 0.52 -17.57
C ARG A 406 23.42 -0.88 -17.36
N SER A 407 23.24 -1.45 -16.17
CA SER A 407 23.62 -2.77 -15.60
C SER A 407 24.56 -3.77 -16.32
N TRP A 408 24.51 -3.91 -17.64
CA TRP A 408 24.85 -5.13 -18.37
C TRP A 408 26.34 -5.48 -18.31
N ASP A 409 27.23 -4.48 -18.45
CA ASP A 409 28.66 -4.68 -18.31
C ASP A 409 29.07 -5.08 -16.88
N PHE A 410 28.34 -4.59 -15.86
CA PHE A 410 28.61 -4.91 -14.46
C PHE A 410 28.29 -6.38 -14.15
N MET A 411 27.27 -6.94 -14.80
CA MET A 411 26.99 -8.40 -14.78
C MET A 411 27.93 -9.21 -15.69
N GLY A 412 28.95 -8.59 -16.28
CA GLY A 412 29.88 -9.22 -17.23
C GLY A 412 29.27 -9.53 -18.60
N PHE A 413 28.04 -9.07 -18.89
CA PHE A 413 27.31 -9.42 -20.10
C PHE A 413 27.53 -8.35 -21.18
N THR A 414 28.66 -8.48 -21.88
CA THR A 414 29.17 -7.52 -22.88
C THR A 414 28.59 -7.72 -24.28
N GLN A 415 28.98 -6.89 -25.25
CA GLN A 415 28.49 -6.93 -26.64
C GLN A 415 28.89 -8.20 -27.41
N SER A 416 30.06 -8.78 -27.12
CA SER A 416 30.62 -9.91 -27.88
C SER A 416 29.76 -11.18 -27.86
N HIS A 417 29.02 -11.42 -26.77
CA HIS A 417 28.15 -12.60 -26.61
C HIS A 417 27.00 -12.67 -27.63
N PHE A 418 26.62 -11.54 -28.22
CA PHE A 418 25.52 -11.42 -29.18
C PHE A 418 25.97 -11.70 -30.62
N ILE A 419 27.24 -11.41 -30.93
CA ILE A 419 27.85 -11.64 -32.24
C ILE A 419 27.95 -13.14 -32.53
N THR A 420 28.12 -13.97 -31.48
CA THR A 420 28.13 -15.44 -31.57
C THR A 420 26.76 -16.10 -31.72
N SER A 421 25.64 -15.38 -31.55
CA SER A 421 24.28 -15.97 -31.54
C SER A 421 23.42 -15.61 -32.78
N LEU A 422 24.07 -15.35 -33.92
CA LEU A 422 23.46 -14.87 -35.17
C LEU A 422 22.43 -15.81 -35.85
N SER A 423 22.16 -16.98 -35.26
CA SER A 423 21.13 -17.95 -35.70
C SER A 423 19.85 -17.96 -34.84
N ALA A 424 19.79 -17.16 -33.77
CA ALA A 424 18.67 -17.17 -32.82
C ALA A 424 17.38 -16.57 -33.42
N LYS A 425 16.29 -17.34 -33.45
CA LYS A 425 14.99 -16.88 -33.97
C LYS A 425 14.38 -15.76 -33.12
N LEU A 426 13.73 -14.82 -33.81
CA LEU A 426 13.05 -13.64 -33.28
C LEU A 426 11.97 -13.97 -32.24
N ARG A 427 11.88 -13.13 -31.20
CA ARG A 427 11.03 -13.31 -30.00
C ARG A 427 10.45 -12.00 -29.52
N ASN A 428 9.32 -12.08 -28.82
CA ASN A 428 8.47 -10.95 -28.48
C ASN A 428 8.31 -10.84 -26.95
N PHE A 429 8.57 -9.65 -26.38
CA PHE A 429 8.30 -9.34 -24.98
C PHE A 429 6.93 -8.67 -24.81
N GLY A 430 6.24 -8.95 -23.70
CA GLY A 430 5.12 -8.12 -23.21
C GLY A 430 5.53 -7.18 -22.07
N TYR A 431 5.14 -5.90 -22.16
CA TYR A 431 5.32 -4.86 -21.12
C TYR A 431 3.98 -4.22 -20.75
N PHE A 432 3.78 -3.89 -19.47
CA PHE A 432 2.45 -3.51 -18.94
C PHE A 432 2.21 -2.00 -18.74
N ILE A 433 3.16 -1.13 -19.12
CA ILE A 433 2.95 0.33 -19.18
C ILE A 433 3.36 0.83 -20.57
N GLY A 434 2.83 1.99 -20.96
CA GLY A 434 3.01 2.58 -22.28
C GLY A 434 4.47 2.84 -22.65
N ILE A 435 4.70 3.14 -23.93
CA ILE A 435 6.04 3.35 -24.48
C ILE A 435 6.13 4.67 -25.23
N TRP A 436 7.30 5.31 -25.24
CA TRP A 436 7.61 6.41 -26.14
C TRP A 436 8.28 5.86 -27.41
N PRO A 437 7.53 5.61 -28.51
CA PRO A 437 8.03 4.82 -29.64
C PRO A 437 9.13 5.53 -30.44
N GLU A 438 9.25 6.86 -30.35
CA GLU A 438 10.28 7.65 -31.04
C GLU A 438 11.66 7.62 -30.33
N SER A 439 11.81 6.91 -29.22
CA SER A 439 13.13 6.74 -28.58
C SER A 439 14.09 5.96 -29.49
N GLU A 440 15.35 6.39 -29.59
CA GLU A 440 16.41 5.70 -30.34
C GLU A 440 16.58 4.23 -29.90
N SER A 441 16.34 3.94 -28.60
CA SER A 441 16.33 2.59 -28.05
C SER A 441 15.27 1.67 -28.70
N PHE A 442 14.30 2.21 -29.43
CA PHE A 442 13.24 1.48 -30.14
C PHE A 442 13.22 1.70 -31.66
N SER A 443 14.30 2.25 -32.24
CA SER A 443 14.54 2.20 -33.70
C SER A 443 14.41 0.77 -34.23
N ASP A 444 13.90 0.59 -35.45
CA ASP A 444 13.76 -0.73 -36.08
C ASP A 444 14.73 -0.99 -37.24
N GLU A 445 15.69 -0.11 -37.46
CA GLU A 445 16.77 -0.25 -38.44
C GLU A 445 17.45 -1.64 -38.37
N GLY A 446 17.39 -2.43 -39.44
CA GLY A 446 17.97 -3.78 -39.49
C GLY A 446 17.08 -4.90 -38.93
N PHE A 447 15.88 -4.61 -38.40
CA PHE A 447 14.87 -5.62 -38.11
C PHE A 447 14.05 -5.94 -39.37
N GLY A 448 13.92 -7.23 -39.70
CA GLY A 448 12.95 -7.70 -40.69
C GLY A 448 11.49 -7.61 -40.18
N PRO A 449 10.49 -8.05 -40.96
CA PRO A 449 9.07 -8.03 -40.56
C PRO A 449 8.81 -8.75 -39.21
N PRO A 450 7.69 -8.48 -38.53
CA PRO A 450 7.29 -9.18 -37.32
C PRO A 450 7.22 -10.72 -37.52
N PRO A 451 7.50 -11.54 -36.50
CA PRO A 451 7.50 -13.00 -36.65
C PRO A 451 6.10 -13.52 -37.00
N ALA A 452 5.98 -14.45 -37.95
CA ALA A 452 4.69 -15.01 -38.39
C ALA A 452 3.86 -15.76 -37.33
N LYS A 453 4.39 -15.94 -36.10
CA LYS A 453 3.63 -16.42 -34.94
C LYS A 453 2.86 -15.32 -34.20
N TRP A 454 3.16 -14.06 -34.49
CA TRP A 454 2.60 -12.88 -33.83
C TRP A 454 1.19 -12.59 -34.32
N LYS A 455 0.28 -12.28 -33.38
CA LYS A 455 -1.11 -11.93 -33.69
C LYS A 455 -1.53 -10.55 -33.14
N GLY A 456 -0.68 -9.93 -32.34
CA GLY A 456 -0.99 -8.65 -31.69
C GLY A 456 -1.11 -7.49 -32.67
N MET A 457 -2.02 -6.58 -32.33
CA MET A 457 -2.33 -5.38 -33.12
C MET A 457 -1.56 -4.15 -32.63
N CYS A 458 -1.69 -3.05 -33.37
CA CYS A 458 -1.28 -1.73 -32.94
C CYS A 458 -2.52 -0.82 -32.84
N GLN A 459 -2.76 -0.24 -31.67
CA GLN A 459 -3.66 0.90 -31.48
C GLN A 459 -2.90 2.18 -31.85
N THR A 460 -3.46 2.95 -32.79
CA THR A 460 -2.78 4.08 -33.46
C THR A 460 -3.35 5.44 -33.07
N GLU A 461 -4.19 5.50 -32.04
CA GLU A 461 -4.71 6.74 -31.48
C GLU A 461 -3.58 7.67 -30.97
N ASN A 462 -3.85 8.97 -30.95
CA ASN A 462 -2.90 10.02 -30.51
C ASN A 462 -1.49 9.92 -31.12
N ASN A 463 -1.46 9.71 -32.45
CA ASN A 463 -0.23 9.61 -33.24
C ASN A 463 0.75 8.55 -32.70
N PHE A 464 0.22 7.39 -32.29
CA PHE A 464 1.03 6.22 -31.96
C PHE A 464 1.22 5.35 -33.21
N THR A 465 2.43 4.84 -33.44
CA THR A 465 2.72 3.88 -34.51
C THR A 465 3.65 2.76 -34.03
N CYS A 466 3.41 1.56 -34.56
CA CYS A 466 4.27 0.39 -34.38
C CYS A 466 5.26 0.29 -35.55
N ASN A 467 6.42 -0.31 -35.29
CA ASN A 467 7.49 -0.52 -36.26
C ASN A 467 8.01 -1.97 -36.17
N ASN A 468 9.13 -2.31 -36.81
CA ASN A 468 9.69 -3.66 -36.71
C ASN A 468 10.36 -3.94 -35.35
N LYS A 469 10.45 -2.97 -34.43
CA LYS A 469 10.97 -3.15 -33.07
C LYS A 469 9.84 -3.29 -32.05
N ILE A 470 8.93 -2.31 -31.99
CA ILE A 470 7.65 -2.33 -31.26
C ILE A 470 6.59 -2.87 -32.22
N ILE A 471 6.33 -4.17 -32.17
CA ILE A 471 5.51 -4.89 -33.17
C ILE A 471 4.01 -4.94 -32.85
N GLY A 472 3.62 -4.44 -31.68
CA GLY A 472 2.23 -4.32 -31.26
C GLY A 472 2.13 -3.45 -30.02
N ALA A 473 1.00 -2.78 -29.86
CA ALA A 473 0.78 -1.83 -28.79
C ALA A 473 -0.71 -1.69 -28.51
N ARG A 474 -1.10 -1.85 -27.25
CA ARG A 474 -2.46 -1.80 -26.74
C ARG A 474 -2.50 -0.97 -25.45
N TYR A 475 -3.67 -0.42 -25.11
CA TYR A 475 -3.94 0.26 -23.85
C TYR A 475 -5.29 -0.15 -23.28
N TYR A 476 -5.38 -0.16 -21.95
CA TYR A 476 -6.48 -0.71 -21.17
C TYR A 476 -6.86 0.30 -20.08
N ASN A 477 -8.10 0.75 -20.09
CA ASN A 477 -8.66 1.68 -19.11
C ASN A 477 -10.14 1.37 -18.93
N SER A 478 -10.42 0.40 -18.08
CA SER A 478 -11.72 -0.16 -17.73
C SER A 478 -12.69 0.88 -17.13
N TYR A 479 -12.17 1.88 -16.42
CA TYR A 479 -12.93 3.04 -15.95
C TYR A 479 -13.28 4.02 -17.07
N ASN A 480 -12.47 4.07 -18.14
CA ASN A 480 -12.51 5.04 -19.23
C ASN A 480 -12.50 6.51 -18.73
N GLU A 481 -11.84 6.76 -17.61
CA GLU A 481 -11.52 8.09 -17.08
C GLU A 481 -10.09 8.47 -17.46
N TYR A 482 -9.86 9.74 -17.79
CA TYR A 482 -8.54 10.27 -18.17
C TYR A 482 -8.37 11.63 -17.47
N TYR A 483 -7.23 11.81 -16.82
CA TYR A 483 -6.90 12.98 -16.01
C TYR A 483 -5.87 13.87 -16.73
N ASP A 484 -5.60 15.06 -16.21
CA ASP A 484 -4.54 15.91 -16.77
C ASP A 484 -3.20 15.16 -16.68
N GLY A 485 -2.56 14.95 -17.85
CA GLY A 485 -1.39 14.08 -18.02
C GLY A 485 -1.66 12.75 -18.74
N ASP A 486 -2.91 12.24 -18.76
CA ASP A 486 -3.23 10.97 -19.42
C ASP A 486 -3.34 11.09 -20.95
N ILE A 487 -2.47 10.41 -21.69
CA ILE A 487 -2.61 10.25 -23.15
C ILE A 487 -3.35 8.94 -23.46
N LYS A 488 -4.58 9.03 -24.00
CA LYS A 488 -5.42 7.90 -24.46
C LYS A 488 -4.83 7.18 -25.69
N SER A 489 -3.80 6.39 -25.47
CA SER A 489 -3.11 5.55 -26.46
C SER A 489 -2.10 4.65 -25.72
N PRO A 490 -1.37 3.75 -26.40
CA PRO A 490 -0.24 3.05 -25.80
C PRO A 490 0.98 3.95 -25.52
N ARG A 491 0.91 5.27 -25.80
CA ARG A 491 1.99 6.23 -25.55
C ARG A 491 2.28 6.37 -24.06
N ASP A 492 3.57 6.41 -23.75
CA ASP A 492 4.06 6.70 -22.41
C ASP A 492 3.91 8.19 -22.08
N SER A 493 3.20 8.48 -21.00
CA SER A 493 2.92 9.82 -20.50
C SER A 493 3.52 10.07 -19.11
N GLU A 494 4.33 9.14 -18.60
CA GLU A 494 5.00 9.25 -17.30
C GLU A 494 6.48 8.78 -17.36
N GLY A 495 6.87 7.88 -18.28
CA GLY A 495 8.26 7.61 -18.70
C GLY A 495 8.84 6.25 -18.30
N HIS A 496 8.24 5.63 -17.30
CA HIS A 496 8.61 4.38 -16.60
C HIS A 496 8.48 3.13 -17.48
N GLY A 497 7.46 3.11 -18.35
CA GLY A 497 7.26 2.04 -19.33
C GLY A 497 8.32 2.06 -20.44
N THR A 498 8.66 3.24 -20.95
CA THR A 498 9.81 3.49 -21.84
C THR A 498 11.11 3.03 -21.17
N HIS A 499 11.27 3.33 -19.88
CA HIS A 499 12.43 2.92 -19.08
C HIS A 499 12.51 1.37 -19.00
N THR A 500 11.45 0.64 -18.64
CA THR A 500 11.48 -0.85 -18.63
C THR A 500 11.72 -1.51 -19.98
N ALA A 501 11.06 -0.99 -21.02
CA ALA A 501 11.15 -1.54 -22.36
C ALA A 501 12.58 -1.42 -22.89
N SER A 502 13.25 -0.30 -22.56
CA SER A 502 14.67 -0.15 -22.83
C SER A 502 15.53 -1.09 -21.97
N THR A 503 15.20 -1.37 -20.69
CA THR A 503 15.98 -2.34 -19.86
C THR A 503 16.05 -3.72 -20.46
N ALA A 504 14.90 -4.26 -20.85
CA ALA A 504 14.82 -5.66 -21.23
C ALA A 504 15.23 -5.87 -22.69
N ALA A 505 14.86 -4.92 -23.57
CA ALA A 505 15.00 -5.08 -25.01
C ALA A 505 15.43 -3.80 -25.75
N GLY A 506 15.86 -2.73 -25.08
CA GLY A 506 16.39 -1.53 -25.73
C GLY A 506 17.57 -1.83 -26.65
N ARG A 507 17.68 -1.09 -27.75
CA ARG A 507 18.83 -1.16 -28.66
C ARG A 507 20.07 -0.52 -28.07
N GLU A 508 21.19 -0.86 -28.69
CA GLU A 508 22.50 -0.27 -28.41
C GLU A 508 22.54 1.16 -28.96
N VAL A 509 22.54 2.15 -28.05
CA VAL A 509 22.57 3.59 -28.34
C VAL A 509 23.82 4.21 -27.70
N ALA A 510 24.73 4.68 -28.55
CA ALA A 510 26.05 5.17 -28.14
C ALA A 510 25.99 6.65 -27.74
N GLY A 511 26.62 7.01 -26.62
CA GLY A 511 26.63 8.37 -26.09
C GLY A 511 25.42 8.72 -25.22
N ALA A 512 24.49 7.78 -25.02
CA ALA A 512 23.35 7.93 -24.13
C ALA A 512 23.79 8.33 -22.72
N SER A 513 23.17 9.37 -22.17
CA SER A 513 23.52 9.98 -20.88
C SER A 513 22.33 10.78 -20.31
N PHE A 514 22.33 11.03 -19.00
CA PHE A 514 21.45 12.02 -18.40
C PHE A 514 22.24 13.33 -18.25
N TYR A 515 22.12 14.23 -19.24
CA TYR A 515 22.89 15.49 -19.28
C TYR A 515 24.42 15.27 -19.10
N GLY A 516 24.99 14.27 -19.80
CA GLY A 516 26.39 13.88 -19.68
C GLY A 516 26.71 12.98 -18.47
N LEU A 517 25.87 12.97 -17.42
CA LEU A 517 26.01 11.99 -16.34
C LEU A 517 25.80 10.58 -16.89
N ALA A 518 26.64 9.65 -16.43
CA ALA A 518 26.56 8.24 -16.79
C ALA A 518 26.70 7.92 -18.29
N GLN A 519 27.30 8.82 -19.07
CA GLN A 519 27.51 8.66 -20.52
C GLN A 519 28.18 7.32 -20.88
N GLY A 520 27.59 6.61 -21.84
CA GLY A 520 28.12 5.32 -22.32
C GLY A 520 27.29 4.73 -23.45
N LEU A 521 27.27 3.40 -23.53
CA LEU A 521 26.38 2.64 -24.41
C LEU A 521 25.14 2.22 -23.61
N ALA A 522 23.99 2.84 -23.85
CA ALA A 522 22.73 2.32 -23.32
C ALA A 522 22.29 1.13 -24.16
N ARG A 523 21.80 0.05 -23.53
CA ARG A 523 21.17 -1.09 -24.19
C ARG A 523 20.32 -1.91 -23.23
N GLY A 524 19.43 -2.73 -23.77
CA GLY A 524 18.70 -3.74 -23.02
C GLY A 524 19.40 -5.10 -22.98
N GLY A 525 18.85 -6.01 -22.20
CA GLY A 525 19.40 -7.37 -22.00
C GLY A 525 19.32 -8.27 -23.23
N TYR A 526 18.30 -8.11 -24.07
CA TYR A 526 18.25 -8.74 -25.39
C TYR A 526 17.89 -7.71 -26.47
N PRO A 527 18.87 -6.92 -26.97
CA PRO A 527 18.63 -5.85 -27.94
C PRO A 527 17.96 -6.32 -29.24
N ASN A 528 18.12 -7.59 -29.60
CA ASN A 528 17.54 -8.23 -30.80
C ASN A 528 16.09 -8.72 -30.62
N ALA A 529 15.45 -8.46 -29.47
CA ALA A 529 14.04 -8.81 -29.26
C ALA A 529 13.08 -7.86 -29.99
N ARG A 530 11.83 -8.31 -30.14
CA ARG A 530 10.66 -7.47 -30.41
C ARG A 530 9.98 -7.08 -29.10
N ILE A 531 9.35 -5.93 -29.12
CA ILE A 531 8.63 -5.32 -27.99
C ILE A 531 7.13 -5.32 -28.34
N ALA A 532 6.29 -5.67 -27.38
CA ALA A 532 4.85 -5.51 -27.44
C ALA A 532 4.35 -4.89 -26.14
N VAL A 533 3.46 -3.90 -26.25
CA VAL A 533 3.12 -2.97 -25.17
C VAL A 533 1.65 -3.06 -24.83
N TYR A 534 1.35 -3.07 -23.54
CA TYR A 534 0.02 -3.31 -22.97
C TYR A 534 -0.21 -2.31 -21.83
N LYS A 535 -0.43 -1.02 -22.13
CA LYS A 535 -0.54 0.04 -21.10
C LYS A 535 -1.77 -0.17 -20.21
N VAL A 536 -1.58 -0.59 -18.96
CA VAL A 536 -2.67 -0.75 -17.97
C VAL A 536 -2.69 0.34 -16.88
N CYS A 537 -1.71 1.26 -16.93
CA CYS A 537 -1.48 2.28 -15.92
C CYS A 537 -1.59 3.71 -16.49
N TRP A 538 -2.08 4.60 -15.63
CA TRP A 538 -2.54 5.97 -15.90
C TRP A 538 -2.13 6.88 -14.74
N VAL A 539 -2.39 8.19 -14.82
CA VAL A 539 -2.01 9.18 -13.77
C VAL A 539 -2.51 8.81 -12.37
N ARG A 540 -3.67 8.15 -12.25
CA ARG A 540 -4.14 7.64 -10.95
C ARG A 540 -3.55 6.30 -10.55
N GLY A 541 -3.05 5.50 -11.51
CA GLY A 541 -2.47 4.18 -11.29
C GLY A 541 -2.95 3.11 -12.27
N CYS A 542 -2.79 1.83 -11.89
CA CYS A 542 -3.06 0.65 -12.71
C CYS A 542 -4.34 -0.08 -12.26
N ALA A 543 -5.26 -0.46 -13.14
CA ALA A 543 -6.43 -1.23 -12.70
C ALA A 543 -6.19 -2.74 -12.76
N ALA A 544 -6.66 -3.47 -11.75
CA ALA A 544 -6.58 -4.94 -11.65
C ALA A 544 -7.30 -5.64 -12.81
N ALA A 545 -8.44 -5.11 -13.25
CA ALA A 545 -9.16 -5.60 -14.44
C ALA A 545 -8.38 -5.38 -15.73
N ASP A 546 -7.71 -4.23 -15.87
CA ASP A 546 -6.89 -3.89 -17.04
C ASP A 546 -5.59 -4.73 -17.08
N ILE A 547 -4.99 -5.04 -15.92
CA ILE A 547 -3.88 -6.00 -15.77
C ILE A 547 -4.28 -7.39 -16.29
N LEU A 548 -5.44 -7.92 -15.89
CA LEU A 548 -5.91 -9.24 -16.35
C LEU A 548 -6.20 -9.25 -17.87
N ALA A 549 -6.85 -8.21 -18.39
CA ALA A 549 -7.12 -8.08 -19.83
C ALA A 549 -5.83 -8.05 -20.66
N ALA A 550 -4.82 -7.28 -20.20
CA ALA A 550 -3.50 -7.24 -20.81
C ALA A 550 -2.75 -8.58 -20.74
N PHE A 551 -2.91 -9.36 -19.67
CA PHE A 551 -2.35 -10.72 -19.60
C PHE A 551 -2.98 -11.65 -20.64
N ASP A 552 -4.31 -11.68 -20.77
CA ASP A 552 -5.01 -12.55 -21.73
C ASP A 552 -4.63 -12.21 -23.18
N ASP A 553 -4.66 -10.92 -23.54
CA ASP A 553 -4.23 -10.45 -24.87
C ASP A 553 -2.74 -10.74 -25.13
N ALA A 554 -1.83 -10.54 -24.16
CA ALA A 554 -0.41 -10.85 -24.34
C ALA A 554 -0.15 -12.35 -24.58
N ILE A 555 -0.88 -13.22 -23.87
CA ILE A 555 -0.84 -14.67 -24.04
C ILE A 555 -1.40 -15.05 -25.43
N ALA A 556 -2.53 -14.48 -25.85
CA ALA A 556 -3.17 -14.76 -27.13
C ALA A 556 -2.35 -14.27 -28.35
N ASP A 557 -1.73 -13.09 -28.22
CA ASP A 557 -0.87 -12.43 -29.21
C ASP A 557 0.42 -13.21 -29.49
N GLY A 558 0.89 -13.99 -28.50
CA GLY A 558 1.99 -14.95 -28.63
C GLY A 558 3.36 -14.44 -28.17
N VAL A 559 3.40 -13.66 -27.07
CA VAL A 559 4.67 -13.25 -26.44
C VAL A 559 5.47 -14.46 -25.93
N ASP A 560 6.79 -14.32 -25.83
CA ASP A 560 7.68 -15.37 -25.30
C ASP A 560 7.90 -15.23 -23.79
N ILE A 561 7.97 -13.99 -23.29
CA ILE A 561 8.23 -13.59 -21.91
C ILE A 561 7.45 -12.31 -21.61
N ILE A 562 6.97 -12.23 -20.37
CA ILE A 562 6.23 -11.10 -19.81
C ILE A 562 7.09 -10.42 -18.75
N SER A 563 7.15 -9.08 -18.79
CA SER A 563 7.82 -8.25 -17.80
C SER A 563 6.80 -7.38 -17.06
N VAL A 564 6.50 -7.75 -15.81
CA VAL A 564 5.52 -7.07 -14.95
C VAL A 564 6.27 -6.51 -13.75
N SER A 565 6.86 -5.33 -13.89
CA SER A 565 7.35 -4.62 -12.71
C SER A 565 6.18 -3.86 -12.09
N LEU A 566 5.27 -4.61 -11.47
CA LEU A 566 4.06 -4.16 -10.80
C LEU A 566 3.84 -5.14 -9.64
N GLY A 567 3.31 -4.71 -8.50
CA GLY A 567 3.03 -5.57 -7.35
C GLY A 567 2.24 -4.86 -6.26
N LEU A 568 1.36 -5.58 -5.58
CA LEU A 568 0.46 -5.04 -4.55
C LEU A 568 1.25 -4.52 -3.33
N THR A 569 0.75 -3.46 -2.68
CA THR A 569 1.31 -2.94 -1.43
C THR A 569 1.21 -3.94 -0.26
N PHE A 570 0.27 -4.88 -0.34
CA PHE A 570 0.10 -5.98 0.63
C PHE A 570 -0.07 -7.32 -0.08
N PRO A 571 0.37 -8.43 0.54
CA PRO A 571 0.23 -9.76 -0.04
C PRO A 571 -1.17 -10.35 0.18
N GLU A 572 -1.88 -10.60 -0.91
CA GLU A 572 -3.18 -11.28 -0.94
C GLU A 572 -3.02 -12.79 -1.23
N PRO A 573 -4.05 -13.62 -1.03
CA PRO A 573 -4.06 -15.00 -1.52
C PRO A 573 -3.80 -15.08 -3.04
N TYR A 574 -3.15 -16.15 -3.52
CA TYR A 574 -2.78 -16.32 -4.95
C TYR A 574 -3.94 -16.24 -5.95
N PHE A 575 -5.18 -16.37 -5.48
CA PHE A 575 -6.41 -16.35 -6.26
C PHE A 575 -7.19 -15.02 -6.14
N GLU A 576 -6.59 -14.05 -5.46
CA GLU A 576 -7.05 -12.66 -5.31
C GLU A 576 -5.98 -11.68 -5.85
N ASP A 577 -4.69 -12.03 -5.77
CA ASP A 577 -3.60 -11.39 -6.54
C ASP A 577 -3.77 -11.62 -8.06
N VAL A 578 -4.17 -10.56 -8.79
CA VAL A 578 -4.33 -10.59 -10.25
C VAL A 578 -3.04 -10.86 -11.03
N ILE A 579 -1.87 -10.55 -10.48
CA ILE A 579 -0.58 -10.88 -11.10
C ILE A 579 -0.28 -12.36 -10.90
N ALA A 580 -0.54 -12.95 -9.73
CA ALA A 580 -0.49 -14.41 -9.55
C ALA A 580 -1.44 -15.14 -10.51
N ILE A 581 -2.67 -14.65 -10.71
CA ILE A 581 -3.62 -15.22 -11.67
C ILE A 581 -3.09 -15.13 -13.11
N GLY A 582 -2.81 -13.93 -13.61
CA GLY A 582 -2.35 -13.73 -15.00
C GLY A 582 -1.06 -14.49 -15.32
N SER A 583 -0.11 -14.50 -14.37
CA SER A 583 1.13 -15.26 -14.50
C SER A 583 0.96 -16.78 -14.44
N PHE A 584 -0.10 -17.30 -13.78
CA PHE A 584 -0.43 -18.72 -13.79
C PHE A 584 -0.91 -19.16 -15.18
N HIS A 585 -1.77 -18.37 -15.82
CA HIS A 585 -2.20 -18.60 -17.21
C HIS A 585 -1.03 -18.51 -18.18
N ALA A 586 -0.15 -17.51 -18.03
CA ALA A 586 1.06 -17.36 -18.84
C ALA A 586 2.00 -18.59 -18.69
N MET A 587 2.25 -19.03 -17.45
CA MET A 587 3.04 -20.24 -17.17
C MET A 587 2.42 -21.48 -17.83
N GLY A 588 1.09 -21.62 -17.78
CA GLY A 588 0.35 -22.69 -18.43
C GLY A 588 0.51 -22.75 -19.96
N GLN A 589 0.83 -21.62 -20.60
CA GLN A 589 1.14 -21.53 -22.04
C GLN A 589 2.64 -21.48 -22.35
N GLY A 590 3.51 -21.76 -21.37
CA GLY A 590 4.97 -21.77 -21.55
C GLY A 590 5.63 -20.40 -21.59
N ILE A 591 4.93 -19.35 -21.14
CA ILE A 591 5.40 -17.97 -21.05
C ILE A 591 5.90 -17.71 -19.62
N LEU A 592 7.10 -17.15 -19.46
CA LEU A 592 7.63 -16.77 -18.15
C LEU A 592 7.19 -15.35 -17.82
N THR A 593 6.65 -15.15 -16.61
CA THR A 593 6.42 -13.82 -16.02
C THR A 593 7.59 -13.50 -15.09
N SER A 594 8.27 -12.38 -15.34
CA SER A 594 9.20 -11.73 -14.41
C SER A 594 8.44 -10.68 -13.61
N THR A 595 8.66 -10.61 -12.31
CA THR A 595 7.99 -9.67 -11.39
C THR A 595 8.97 -8.91 -10.50
N SER A 596 8.65 -7.66 -10.17
CA SER A 596 9.37 -6.88 -9.16
C SER A 596 9.06 -7.39 -7.75
N ALA A 597 10.02 -7.35 -6.83
CA ALA A 597 9.80 -7.80 -5.45
C ALA A 597 8.92 -6.88 -4.61
N GLY A 598 8.79 -5.59 -4.96
CA GLY A 598 8.18 -4.54 -4.12
C GLY A 598 9.23 -3.52 -3.64
N ASN A 599 8.80 -2.32 -3.26
CA ASN A 599 9.70 -1.21 -2.88
C ASN A 599 9.53 -0.81 -1.39
N ASP A 600 8.96 -1.71 -0.60
CA ASP A 600 8.51 -1.53 0.78
C ASP A 600 9.47 -2.22 1.78
N GLY A 601 10.76 -2.30 1.42
CA GLY A 601 11.83 -2.80 2.27
C GLY A 601 12.35 -1.78 3.29
N PRO A 602 13.12 -2.22 4.31
CA PRO A 602 13.78 -3.51 4.38
C PRO A 602 13.07 -4.55 5.26
N TRP A 603 11.81 -4.34 5.65
CA TRP A 603 11.12 -5.22 6.61
C TRP A 603 10.79 -6.60 6.03
N LEU A 604 10.95 -7.65 6.85
CA LEU A 604 10.65 -9.04 6.48
C LEU A 604 9.16 -9.26 6.21
N GLY A 605 8.84 -10.01 5.16
CA GLY A 605 7.48 -10.40 4.77
C GLY A 605 6.79 -9.46 3.76
N TRP A 606 7.40 -8.31 3.43
CA TRP A 606 6.81 -7.26 2.58
C TRP A 606 6.98 -7.47 1.07
N VAL A 607 7.30 -8.69 0.62
CA VAL A 607 7.41 -9.02 -0.81
C VAL A 607 6.03 -8.98 -1.49
N SER A 608 5.88 -8.10 -2.48
CA SER A 608 4.62 -7.84 -3.21
C SER A 608 4.25 -8.92 -4.23
N ASN A 609 5.21 -9.70 -4.70
CA ASN A 609 5.02 -10.75 -5.71
C ASN A 609 5.65 -12.07 -5.24
N TYR A 610 4.84 -13.05 -4.85
CA TYR A 610 5.30 -14.28 -4.17
C TYR A 610 4.80 -15.57 -4.87
N SER A 611 4.10 -15.46 -6.00
CA SER A 611 3.67 -16.61 -6.81
C SER A 611 4.85 -17.52 -7.22
N PRO A 612 4.81 -18.85 -6.95
CA PRO A 612 5.94 -19.75 -7.25
C PRO A 612 6.27 -19.89 -8.74
N TRP A 613 5.27 -19.70 -9.61
CA TRP A 613 5.40 -19.77 -11.07
C TRP A 613 6.02 -18.50 -11.70
N SER A 614 6.01 -17.36 -11.00
CA SER A 614 6.66 -16.12 -11.42
C SER A 614 8.10 -16.01 -10.91
N LEU A 615 8.97 -15.33 -11.66
CA LEU A 615 10.34 -15.00 -11.27
C LEU A 615 10.35 -13.66 -10.53
N THR A 616 10.40 -13.67 -9.20
CA THR A 616 10.39 -12.46 -8.36
C THR A 616 11.81 -11.91 -8.17
N VAL A 617 12.00 -10.62 -8.46
CA VAL A 617 13.33 -10.00 -8.55
C VAL A 617 13.50 -8.83 -7.59
N ALA A 618 14.44 -8.96 -6.66
CA ALA A 618 14.90 -7.86 -5.79
C ALA A 618 15.91 -6.95 -6.48
N ALA A 619 16.03 -5.70 -6.01
CA ALA A 619 16.99 -4.72 -6.54
C ALA A 619 18.33 -4.79 -5.81
N SER A 620 19.43 -4.77 -6.57
CA SER A 620 20.76 -4.56 -6.01
C SER A 620 21.54 -3.45 -6.72
N SER A 621 22.52 -2.88 -6.01
CA SER A 621 23.40 -1.84 -6.50
C SER A 621 24.40 -2.35 -7.55
N ILE A 622 24.81 -1.44 -8.42
CA ILE A 622 25.90 -1.62 -9.38
C ILE A 622 27.18 -0.94 -8.88
N ASP A 623 28.30 -1.17 -9.56
CA ASP A 623 29.59 -0.54 -9.24
C ASP A 623 29.65 0.98 -9.49
N ARG A 624 28.55 1.65 -9.83
CA ARG A 624 28.47 3.09 -10.10
C ARG A 624 27.53 3.76 -9.09
N LYS A 625 27.99 4.85 -8.48
CA LYS A 625 27.20 5.68 -7.56
C LYS A 625 27.32 7.16 -7.92
N PHE A 626 26.22 7.91 -7.84
CA PHE A 626 26.24 9.36 -8.10
C PHE A 626 26.47 10.15 -6.81
N VAL A 627 27.35 11.15 -6.89
CA VAL A 627 27.65 12.04 -5.77
C VAL A 627 27.78 13.49 -6.22
N SER A 628 27.28 14.41 -5.40
CA SER A 628 27.52 15.85 -5.51
C SER A 628 28.43 16.31 -4.38
N LYS A 629 29.22 17.35 -4.64
CA LYS A 629 30.11 17.96 -3.64
C LYS A 629 29.56 19.29 -3.20
N LEU A 630 29.41 19.47 -1.89
CA LEU A 630 29.23 20.77 -1.27
C LEU A 630 30.59 21.35 -0.93
N VAL A 631 30.89 22.56 -1.40
CA VAL A 631 32.08 23.33 -1.01
C VAL A 631 31.62 24.54 -0.21
N LEU A 632 32.09 24.66 1.03
CA LEU A 632 31.80 25.81 1.91
C LEU A 632 32.88 26.89 1.79
N GLY A 633 32.52 28.15 2.07
CA GLY A 633 33.44 29.29 2.03
C GLY A 633 34.57 29.27 3.07
N ASN A 634 34.57 28.32 4.00
CA ASN A 634 35.70 28.04 4.91
C ASN A 634 36.67 26.96 4.35
N GLY A 635 36.45 26.47 3.13
CA GLY A 635 37.26 25.43 2.50
C GLY A 635 36.88 23.98 2.86
N GLN A 636 35.87 23.76 3.70
CA GLN A 636 35.36 22.41 3.95
C GLN A 636 34.61 21.87 2.74
N ILE A 637 34.81 20.58 2.44
CA ILE A 637 34.16 19.88 1.32
C ILE A 637 33.43 18.66 1.88
N PHE A 638 32.14 18.55 1.57
CA PHE A 638 31.30 17.39 1.90
C PHE A 638 30.83 16.72 0.62
N SER A 639 30.57 15.40 0.66
CA SER A 639 30.19 14.59 -0.50
C SER A 639 28.85 13.93 -0.23
N GLY A 640 27.78 14.44 -0.84
CA GLY A 640 26.45 13.87 -0.76
C GLY A 640 26.15 12.90 -1.89
N ILE A 641 25.05 12.15 -1.77
CA ILE A 641 24.62 11.13 -2.74
C ILE A 641 23.32 11.62 -3.40
N VAL A 642 23.39 11.91 -4.70
CA VAL A 642 22.37 12.63 -5.47
C VAL A 642 22.72 12.59 -6.96
N ILE A 643 21.72 12.66 -7.83
CA ILE A 643 21.87 12.86 -9.27
C ILE A 643 21.71 14.37 -9.54
N ASN A 644 22.79 15.14 -9.36
CA ASN A 644 22.80 16.57 -9.67
C ASN A 644 23.36 16.82 -11.08
N ASN A 645 22.52 17.19 -12.04
CA ASN A 645 22.94 17.66 -13.37
C ASN A 645 23.02 19.20 -13.50
N LEU A 646 22.77 19.95 -12.42
CA LEU A 646 22.66 21.41 -12.46
C LEU A 646 23.90 22.09 -11.87
N GLU A 647 24.41 23.08 -12.62
CA GLU A 647 25.60 23.86 -12.26
C GLU A 647 25.24 25.17 -11.57
N LEU A 648 26.07 25.56 -10.59
CA LEU A 648 26.01 26.87 -9.94
C LEU A 648 27.19 27.73 -10.41
N ASN A 649 26.88 28.88 -11.01
CA ASN A 649 27.86 29.82 -11.57
C ASN A 649 28.58 30.63 -10.48
N GLY A 650 29.37 29.94 -9.65
CA GLY A 650 30.14 30.51 -8.55
C GLY A 650 29.60 30.13 -7.17
N THR A 651 29.78 31.02 -6.18
CA THR A 651 29.48 30.75 -4.77
C THR A 651 28.39 31.68 -4.28
N TYR A 652 27.35 31.09 -3.69
CA TYR A 652 26.11 31.76 -3.30
C TYR A 652 26.00 31.84 -1.78
N PRO A 653 25.25 32.81 -1.21
CA PRO A 653 25.00 32.82 0.23
C PRO A 653 24.23 31.57 0.65
N LEU A 654 24.59 31.03 1.82
CA LEU A 654 23.92 29.90 2.46
C LEU A 654 22.95 30.43 3.53
N ILE A 655 21.83 29.75 3.74
CA ILE A 655 20.89 30.03 4.85
C ILE A 655 20.28 28.71 5.36
N TRP A 656 20.05 28.62 6.67
CA TRP A 656 19.27 27.54 7.27
C TRP A 656 17.77 27.85 7.20
N GLY A 657 16.95 26.84 6.89
CA GLY A 657 15.49 26.98 6.73
C GLY A 657 14.81 27.66 7.92
N GLY A 658 15.20 27.32 9.16
CA GLY A 658 14.64 27.93 10.36
C GLY A 658 14.92 29.44 10.51
N ASP A 659 16.11 29.92 10.12
CA ASP A 659 16.39 31.36 10.06
C ASP A 659 15.62 32.03 8.90
N ALA A 660 15.33 31.27 7.84
CA ALA A 660 14.55 31.67 6.68
C ALA A 660 13.02 31.71 6.91
N ALA A 661 12.53 31.35 8.11
CA ALA A 661 11.10 31.18 8.39
C ALA A 661 10.17 32.31 7.92
N ASN A 662 9.05 31.93 7.31
CA ASN A 662 8.01 32.81 6.77
C ASN A 662 7.06 33.30 7.86
N VAL A 663 7.55 34.23 8.70
CA VAL A 663 6.75 34.88 9.76
C VAL A 663 5.52 35.59 9.19
N SER A 664 5.52 35.96 7.89
CA SER A 664 4.34 36.52 7.21
C SER A 664 3.26 35.48 6.89
N ALA A 665 3.59 34.18 6.95
CA ALA A 665 2.69 33.04 7.05
C ALA A 665 2.75 32.37 8.44
N GLN A 666 3.21 33.07 9.49
CA GLN A 666 3.38 32.56 10.87
C GLN A 666 4.25 31.30 11.04
N GLU A 667 5.01 30.95 10.02
CA GLU A 667 5.87 29.78 10.04
C GLU A 667 7.01 29.94 11.04
N THR A 668 7.30 28.86 11.76
CA THR A 668 8.22 28.85 12.91
C THR A 668 9.64 28.45 12.47
N PRO A 669 10.69 28.82 13.21
CA PRO A 669 12.03 28.30 12.95
C PRO A 669 12.18 26.76 13.07
N LEU A 670 11.16 26.06 13.58
CA LEU A 670 11.11 24.60 13.61
C LEU A 670 10.47 24.04 12.33
N SER A 671 9.24 24.44 11.99
CA SER A 671 8.59 24.02 10.75
C SER A 671 9.42 24.41 9.53
N SER A 672 9.91 25.66 9.47
CA SER A 672 10.71 26.13 8.34
C SER A 672 12.09 25.49 8.21
N ALA A 673 12.55 24.72 9.19
CA ALA A 673 13.74 23.88 9.01
C ALA A 673 13.50 22.78 7.96
N ASP A 674 12.27 22.33 7.78
CA ASP A 674 11.90 21.26 6.84
C ASP A 674 11.74 21.76 5.39
N CYS A 675 11.65 23.10 5.18
CA CYS A 675 11.60 23.77 3.88
C CYS A 675 10.41 23.39 2.98
N LEU A 676 9.25 23.12 3.55
CA LEU A 676 8.06 22.68 2.83
C LEU A 676 7.37 23.82 2.02
N PRO A 677 6.37 23.50 1.18
CA PRO A 677 5.60 24.45 0.34
C PRO A 677 4.82 25.59 1.05
N GLY A 678 5.53 26.54 1.66
CA GLY A 678 4.97 27.78 2.22
C GLY A 678 5.88 28.43 3.28
N ASP A 679 6.67 27.57 3.91
CA ASP A 679 7.57 27.76 5.06
C ASP A 679 8.55 28.92 4.98
N LEU A 680 9.02 29.25 3.76
CA LEU A 680 10.23 30.02 3.56
C LEU A 680 9.94 31.45 3.09
N ASP A 681 10.43 32.46 3.81
CA ASP A 681 10.32 33.86 3.40
C ASP A 681 11.18 34.09 2.15
N SER A 682 10.52 34.27 1.01
CA SER A 682 11.18 34.56 -0.27
C SER A 682 12.14 35.76 -0.21
N ARG A 683 11.91 36.75 0.67
CA ARG A 683 12.83 37.88 0.86
C ARG A 683 14.13 37.47 1.53
N LYS A 684 14.11 36.42 2.35
CA LYS A 684 15.29 35.84 3.02
C LYS A 684 16.00 34.81 2.15
N VAL A 685 15.28 34.06 1.33
CA VAL A 685 15.79 32.91 0.54
C VAL A 685 16.22 33.25 -0.88
N LYS A 686 15.61 34.26 -1.52
CA LYS A 686 15.85 34.55 -2.94
C LYS A 686 17.33 34.72 -3.27
N GLY A 687 17.83 33.89 -4.19
CA GLY A 687 19.24 33.91 -4.62
C GLY A 687 20.21 33.17 -3.69
N LYS A 688 19.73 32.35 -2.74
CA LYS A 688 20.56 31.60 -1.79
C LYS A 688 20.46 30.08 -1.96
N ILE A 689 21.46 29.37 -1.45
CA ILE A 689 21.38 27.93 -1.16
C ILE A 689 20.72 27.77 0.21
N VAL A 690 19.76 26.85 0.33
CA VAL A 690 19.06 26.58 1.60
C VAL A 690 19.50 25.24 2.18
N LEU A 691 19.78 25.22 3.48
CA LEU A 691 19.99 24.03 4.29
C LEU A 691 18.68 23.66 5.00
N CYS A 692 18.17 22.47 4.71
CA CYS A 692 16.91 21.93 5.18
C CYS A 692 17.14 20.65 6.00
N GLU A 693 16.41 20.45 7.08
CA GLU A 693 16.58 19.30 8.00
C GLU A 693 15.69 18.10 7.67
N PHE A 694 14.82 18.24 6.67
CA PHE A 694 13.97 17.18 6.10
C PHE A 694 14.29 16.93 4.62
N LEU A 695 13.90 15.75 4.11
CA LEU A 695 14.09 15.34 2.71
C LEU A 695 12.77 15.48 1.96
N TRP A 696 12.72 16.36 0.96
CA TRP A 696 11.53 16.62 0.15
C TRP A 696 11.89 16.96 -1.32
N ASP A 697 10.90 17.20 -2.18
CA ASP A 697 11.07 17.48 -3.62
C ASP A 697 11.84 18.79 -3.94
N GLY A 698 12.07 19.64 -2.94
CA GLY A 698 12.71 20.95 -3.06
C GLY A 698 11.79 22.10 -3.53
N SER A 699 10.49 21.84 -3.72
CA SER A 699 9.52 22.82 -4.23
C SER A 699 9.33 24.04 -3.34
N GLY A 700 9.39 23.90 -2.01
CA GLY A 700 9.36 25.03 -1.07
C GLY A 700 10.52 26.01 -1.28
N VAL A 701 11.74 25.49 -1.51
CA VAL A 701 12.93 26.29 -1.84
C VAL A 701 12.77 26.98 -3.20
N ILE A 702 12.20 26.30 -4.21
CA ILE A 702 11.90 26.89 -5.52
C ILE A 702 10.91 28.06 -5.38
N MET A 703 9.80 27.87 -4.67
CA MET A 703 8.77 28.91 -4.52
C MET A 703 9.29 30.13 -3.73
N ALA A 704 10.22 29.92 -2.80
CA ALA A 704 10.93 31.00 -2.11
C ALA A 704 12.07 31.65 -2.94
N GLY A 705 12.33 31.18 -4.17
CA GLY A 705 13.33 31.72 -5.09
C GLY A 705 14.78 31.34 -4.75
N GLY A 706 14.97 30.26 -4.00
CA GLY A 706 16.30 29.68 -3.74
C GLY A 706 16.93 29.10 -5.00
N VAL A 707 18.26 29.00 -5.02
CA VAL A 707 19.04 28.56 -6.18
C VAL A 707 19.72 27.20 -6.00
N GLY A 708 19.62 26.61 -4.81
CA GLY A 708 20.17 25.29 -4.51
C GLY A 708 19.72 24.80 -3.14
N ILE A 709 19.83 23.50 -2.90
CA ILE A 709 19.28 22.84 -1.72
C ILE A 709 20.24 21.80 -1.12
N ILE A 710 20.36 21.80 0.21
CA ILE A 710 21.13 20.83 0.99
C ILE A 710 20.15 20.18 1.97
N MET A 711 20.04 18.86 1.91
CA MET A 711 19.08 18.08 2.71
C MET A 711 19.79 16.90 3.41
N PRO A 712 19.19 16.31 4.46
CA PRO A 712 19.65 15.02 4.96
C PRO A 712 19.53 13.96 3.85
N ALA A 713 20.52 13.08 3.77
CA ALA A 713 20.37 11.80 3.08
C ALA A 713 19.49 10.86 3.91
N TRP A 714 18.70 10.02 3.22
CA TRP A 714 17.93 8.94 3.85
C TRP A 714 18.88 8.03 4.63
N TYR A 715 18.41 7.51 5.77
CA TYR A 715 19.14 6.66 6.73
C TYR A 715 20.10 5.63 6.10
N PHE A 716 19.63 4.87 5.10
CA PHE A 716 20.41 3.82 4.43
C PHE A 716 21.43 4.35 3.41
N ASN A 717 21.13 5.47 2.76
CA ASN A 717 22.05 6.24 1.91
C ASN A 717 22.72 5.42 0.78
N ASP A 718 21.97 4.47 0.22
CA ASP A 718 22.43 3.46 -0.74
C ASP A 718 22.08 3.82 -2.20
N PHE A 719 21.02 4.59 -2.44
CA PHE A 719 20.58 5.09 -3.76
C PHE A 719 20.46 6.63 -3.83
N ALA A 720 20.32 7.19 -5.03
CA ALA A 720 20.27 8.63 -5.29
C ALA A 720 18.95 9.10 -5.97
N PHE A 721 18.61 10.37 -5.75
CA PHE A 721 17.46 11.06 -6.35
C PHE A 721 17.89 12.18 -7.31
N THR A 722 17.02 12.54 -8.26
CA THR A 722 17.15 13.72 -9.13
C THR A 722 16.27 14.85 -8.57
N PHE A 723 16.78 16.08 -8.52
CA PHE A 723 16.03 17.23 -8.00
C PHE A 723 15.92 18.36 -9.04
N PRO A 724 14.88 19.24 -8.94
CA PRO A 724 14.69 20.40 -9.81
C PRO A 724 15.62 21.60 -9.52
N LEU A 725 16.45 21.53 -8.46
CA LEU A 725 17.50 22.51 -8.13
C LEU A 725 18.86 21.82 -7.99
N PRO A 726 19.99 22.55 -8.12
CA PRO A 726 21.30 22.10 -7.67
C PRO A 726 21.23 21.58 -6.22
N ALA A 727 21.43 20.27 -6.05
CA ALA A 727 21.14 19.56 -4.81
C ALA A 727 22.33 18.75 -4.28
N THR A 728 22.33 18.49 -2.98
CA THR A 728 23.24 17.51 -2.33
C THR A 728 22.65 16.97 -1.02
N LEU A 729 22.60 15.63 -0.90
CA LEU A 729 22.07 14.95 0.28
C LEU A 729 23.20 14.49 1.21
N LEU A 730 23.30 15.05 2.42
CA LEU A 730 24.41 14.80 3.35
C LEU A 730 24.01 13.93 4.54
N ARG A 731 24.95 13.16 5.09
CA ARG A 731 24.74 12.40 6.34
C ARG A 731 24.50 13.38 7.49
N ARG A 732 23.67 13.02 8.49
CA ARG A 732 23.37 13.90 9.65
C ARG A 732 24.63 14.50 10.30
N GLN A 733 25.65 13.67 10.54
CA GLN A 733 26.95 14.11 11.08
C GLN A 733 27.66 15.20 10.26
N ASP A 734 27.36 15.35 8.97
CA ASP A 734 27.88 16.42 8.11
C ASP A 734 26.88 17.59 8.01
N MET A 735 25.57 17.32 8.01
CA MET A 735 24.52 18.35 8.19
C MET A 735 24.76 19.18 9.45
N ASP A 736 25.09 18.54 10.59
CA ASP A 736 25.39 19.21 11.86
C ASP A 736 26.53 20.24 11.71
N LYS A 737 27.54 19.93 10.88
CA LYS A 737 28.69 20.80 10.61
C LYS A 737 28.33 21.95 9.67
N VAL A 738 27.52 21.67 8.63
CA VAL A 738 27.02 22.68 7.70
C VAL A 738 26.04 23.64 8.40
N LEU A 739 25.22 23.15 9.34
CA LEU A 739 24.33 23.95 10.18
C LEU A 739 25.12 24.88 11.11
N GLN A 740 26.15 24.36 11.78
CA GLN A 740 27.07 25.18 12.58
C GLN A 740 27.76 26.25 11.72
N TYR A 741 28.26 25.89 10.53
CA TYR A 741 28.83 26.86 9.59
C TYR A 741 27.83 27.93 9.17
N ALA A 742 26.59 27.55 8.84
CA ALA A 742 25.53 28.46 8.42
C ALA A 742 25.13 29.46 9.51
N ARG A 743 25.01 29.00 10.77
CA ARG A 743 24.52 29.84 11.88
C ARG A 743 25.60 30.67 12.58
N PHE A 744 26.86 30.22 12.60
CA PHE A 744 27.94 30.91 13.32
C PHE A 744 28.92 31.69 12.42
N SER A 745 28.86 31.53 11.10
CA SER A 745 29.66 32.37 10.17
C SER A 745 28.98 33.71 9.92
N LYS A 746 29.75 34.80 9.85
CA LYS A 746 29.19 36.15 9.60
C LYS A 746 28.57 36.32 8.21
N ASN A 747 29.13 35.65 7.21
CA ASN A 747 28.66 35.59 5.83
C ASN A 747 28.87 34.16 5.32
N PRO A 748 27.97 33.20 5.62
CA PRO A 748 28.09 31.83 5.15
C PRO A 748 27.84 31.77 3.64
N ILE A 749 28.72 31.12 2.90
CA ILE A 749 28.63 30.95 1.44
C ILE A 749 28.96 29.52 1.06
N ALA A 750 28.36 29.03 -0.02
CA ALA A 750 28.60 27.68 -0.53
C ALA A 750 28.46 27.57 -2.06
N THR A 751 29.03 26.50 -2.61
CA THR A 751 28.79 26.04 -3.99
C THR A 751 28.45 24.55 -3.93
N ILE A 752 27.36 24.17 -4.58
CA ILE A 752 27.04 22.77 -4.91
C ILE A 752 27.60 22.51 -6.31
N LEU A 753 28.47 21.50 -6.45
CA LEU A 753 29.06 21.14 -7.73
C LEU A 753 28.15 20.21 -8.54
N VAL A 754 28.33 20.18 -9.85
CA VAL A 754 27.72 19.17 -10.74
C VAL A 754 28.13 17.76 -10.26
N GLY A 755 27.22 16.80 -10.39
CA GLY A 755 27.43 15.43 -9.95
C GLY A 755 28.57 14.73 -10.69
N GLU A 756 29.26 13.85 -9.98
CA GLU A 756 30.26 12.94 -10.54
C GLU A 756 29.86 11.48 -10.27
N THR A 757 30.23 10.57 -11.17
CA THR A 757 30.12 9.13 -10.93
C THR A 757 31.36 8.62 -10.21
N ARG A 758 31.20 7.96 -9.06
CA ARG A 758 32.26 7.20 -8.41
C ARG A 758 32.04 5.70 -8.56
N LYS A 759 33.13 4.93 -8.45
CA LYS A 759 33.06 3.47 -8.35
C LYS A 759 32.79 3.05 -6.91
N ASP A 760 31.73 2.28 -6.69
CA ASP A 760 31.48 1.61 -5.42
C ASP A 760 32.08 0.20 -5.45
N VAL A 761 32.98 -0.10 -4.50
CA VAL A 761 33.65 -1.40 -4.35
C VAL A 761 32.87 -2.37 -3.47
N MET A 762 31.80 -1.90 -2.82
CA MET A 762 30.95 -2.73 -1.96
C MET A 762 29.82 -3.41 -2.73
N ALA A 763 29.47 -2.93 -3.92
CA ALA A 763 28.45 -3.51 -4.80
C ALA A 763 28.80 -4.96 -5.25
N PRO A 764 27.80 -5.82 -5.53
CA PRO A 764 26.37 -5.57 -5.33
C PRO A 764 25.96 -5.72 -3.86
N ILE A 765 25.05 -4.85 -3.41
CA ILE A 765 24.30 -4.94 -2.15
C ILE A 765 22.82 -4.83 -2.50
N VAL A 766 21.92 -5.55 -1.83
CA VAL A 766 20.48 -5.40 -2.03
C VAL A 766 20.02 -4.07 -1.45
N ALA A 767 19.24 -3.31 -2.23
CA ALA A 767 18.81 -1.98 -1.85
C ALA A 767 17.91 -2.01 -0.60
N SER A 768 17.91 -0.93 0.20
CA SER A 768 17.11 -0.83 1.41
C SER A 768 15.62 -0.92 1.11
N PHE A 769 15.16 -0.17 0.10
CA PHE A 769 13.76 -0.17 -0.35
C PHE A 769 13.33 -1.51 -0.93
N SER A 770 14.23 -2.39 -1.39
CA SER A 770 13.78 -3.63 -2.03
C SER A 770 13.02 -4.46 -1.00
N SER A 771 11.80 -4.89 -1.28
CA SER A 771 11.05 -5.73 -0.34
C SER A 771 11.77 -7.04 -0.01
N ARG A 772 11.42 -7.65 1.13
CA ARG A 772 12.02 -8.89 1.65
C ARG A 772 11.01 -10.05 1.72
N GLY A 773 11.56 -11.26 1.64
CA GLY A 773 10.89 -12.46 2.14
C GLY A 773 10.76 -12.45 3.68
N PRO A 774 10.22 -13.52 4.29
CA PRO A 774 9.75 -14.75 3.67
C PRO A 774 8.52 -14.55 2.77
N ASN A 775 8.15 -15.59 2.02
CA ASN A 775 6.88 -15.61 1.28
C ASN A 775 5.70 -15.63 2.28
N PRO A 776 4.80 -14.63 2.25
CA PRO A 776 3.73 -14.48 3.24
C PRO A 776 2.62 -15.53 3.12
N ILE A 777 2.35 -16.05 1.91
CA ILE A 777 1.30 -17.05 1.65
C ILE A 777 1.83 -18.48 1.72
N SER A 778 3.07 -18.71 1.30
CA SER A 778 3.72 -20.03 1.33
C SER A 778 5.16 -19.94 1.89
N PRO A 779 5.34 -19.89 3.22
CA PRO A 779 6.65 -19.78 3.89
C PRO A 779 7.75 -20.75 3.40
N ASP A 780 7.37 -21.95 2.97
CA ASP A 780 8.25 -22.99 2.41
C ASP A 780 8.82 -22.68 1.01
N ILE A 781 8.34 -21.63 0.34
CA ILE A 781 8.83 -21.19 -0.97
C ILE A 781 9.63 -19.90 -0.78
N LEU A 782 10.95 -19.99 -0.91
CA LEU A 782 11.83 -18.84 -0.77
C LEU A 782 11.47 -17.72 -1.78
N LYS A 783 11.31 -16.51 -1.27
CA LYS A 783 11.19 -15.27 -2.04
C LYS A 783 12.08 -14.18 -1.42
N PRO A 784 12.64 -13.23 -2.19
CA PRO A 784 12.63 -13.16 -3.67
C PRO A 784 13.39 -14.35 -4.29
N ASP A 785 13.26 -14.56 -5.60
CA ASP A 785 13.90 -15.70 -6.27
C ASP A 785 15.39 -15.45 -6.54
N LEU A 786 15.74 -14.22 -6.93
CA LEU A 786 17.10 -13.71 -7.10
C LEU A 786 17.09 -12.17 -7.03
N THR A 787 18.26 -11.53 -7.13
CA THR A 787 18.37 -10.08 -7.36
C THR A 787 19.04 -9.75 -8.69
N ALA A 788 18.70 -8.60 -9.26
CA ALA A 788 19.37 -8.02 -10.41
C ALA A 788 19.57 -6.50 -10.18
N PRO A 789 20.35 -5.81 -11.02
CA PRO A 789 20.59 -4.38 -10.91
C PRO A 789 19.31 -3.53 -10.84
N GLY A 790 19.23 -2.61 -9.87
CA GLY A 790 18.04 -1.77 -9.69
C GLY A 790 18.22 -0.50 -8.86
N VAL A 791 19.45 0.02 -8.78
CA VAL A 791 19.79 1.28 -8.12
C VAL A 791 20.65 2.14 -9.04
N ASP A 792 20.39 3.44 -9.12
CA ASP A 792 21.19 4.43 -9.84
C ASP A 792 21.41 4.05 -11.32
N ILE A 793 20.40 3.45 -11.97
CA ILE A 793 20.51 2.92 -13.33
C ILE A 793 19.95 3.94 -14.34
N LEU A 794 20.71 4.22 -15.41
CA LEU A 794 20.30 5.09 -16.54
C LEU A 794 19.34 4.33 -17.47
N ALA A 795 18.39 4.95 -18.17
CA ALA A 795 17.61 4.37 -19.30
C ALA A 795 16.79 5.36 -20.12
N ALA A 796 16.16 4.90 -21.22
CA ALA A 796 15.37 5.74 -22.13
C ALA A 796 14.05 6.19 -21.52
N TRP A 797 13.73 7.48 -21.61
CA TRP A 797 12.65 8.16 -20.89
C TRP A 797 11.67 8.86 -21.85
N SER A 798 10.45 9.16 -21.38
CA SER A 798 9.48 9.94 -22.15
C SER A 798 9.87 11.43 -22.10
N PRO A 799 10.21 12.08 -23.22
CA PRO A 799 10.77 13.44 -23.23
C PRO A 799 9.73 14.53 -22.89
N ILE A 800 8.47 14.16 -22.67
CA ILE A 800 7.41 15.06 -22.20
C ILE A 800 7.25 15.08 -20.67
N VAL A 801 8.06 14.30 -19.93
CA VAL A 801 7.97 14.17 -18.47
C VAL A 801 9.26 14.63 -17.82
N SER A 802 9.14 15.36 -16.71
CA SER A 802 10.29 15.95 -16.04
C SER A 802 11.18 14.89 -15.35
N PRO A 803 12.52 15.00 -15.42
CA PRO A 803 13.42 13.98 -14.84
C PRO A 803 13.41 13.85 -13.31
N SER A 804 12.77 14.78 -12.60
CA SER A 804 12.55 14.72 -11.16
C SER A 804 11.07 14.63 -10.78
N GLU A 805 10.20 14.26 -11.72
CA GLU A 805 8.73 14.06 -11.60
C GLU A 805 7.90 15.29 -11.14
N TYR A 806 8.54 16.31 -10.58
CA TYR A 806 7.95 17.60 -10.20
C TYR A 806 7.36 18.33 -11.41
N GLU A 807 6.07 18.66 -11.36
CA GLU A 807 5.29 19.25 -12.47
C GLU A 807 5.87 20.55 -13.07
N ARG A 808 6.59 21.33 -12.25
CA ARG A 808 7.18 22.62 -12.69
C ARG A 808 8.64 22.54 -13.10
N ASP A 809 9.24 21.35 -13.08
CA ASP A 809 10.54 21.14 -13.70
C ASP A 809 10.37 21.09 -15.23
N THR A 810 10.90 22.10 -15.91
CA THR A 810 10.80 22.24 -17.38
C THR A 810 11.91 21.52 -18.14
N ARG A 811 12.80 20.80 -17.44
CA ARG A 811 13.80 19.92 -18.06
C ARG A 811 13.11 18.76 -18.79
N THR A 812 13.72 18.34 -19.89
CA THR A 812 13.30 17.16 -20.67
C THR A 812 14.52 16.29 -20.91
N ALA A 813 14.34 14.96 -20.83
CA ALA A 813 15.44 14.02 -21.03
C ALA A 813 15.02 12.87 -21.94
N GLN A 814 15.89 12.51 -22.87
CA GLN A 814 15.76 11.26 -23.65
C GLN A 814 16.15 10.03 -22.83
N TYR A 815 16.99 10.23 -21.80
CA TYR A 815 17.40 9.19 -20.86
C TYR A 815 17.40 9.72 -19.42
N ASN A 816 16.75 9.04 -18.47
CA ASN A 816 16.68 9.39 -17.04
C ASN A 816 17.42 8.37 -16.14
N ILE A 817 17.66 8.67 -14.85
CA ILE A 817 18.32 7.80 -13.87
C ILE A 817 17.46 7.70 -12.60
N ILE A 818 17.13 6.47 -12.19
CA ILE A 818 16.14 6.15 -11.14
C ILE A 818 16.38 4.75 -10.52
N SER A 819 15.65 4.41 -9.44
CA SER A 819 15.88 3.25 -8.54
C SER A 819 14.59 2.53 -8.11
N GLY A 820 14.64 1.22 -7.82
CA GLY A 820 13.48 0.36 -7.48
C GLY A 820 13.63 -1.12 -7.91
N THR A 821 12.85 -2.06 -7.37
CA THR A 821 12.82 -3.49 -7.81
C THR A 821 12.10 -3.69 -9.14
N SER A 822 11.14 -2.81 -9.33
CA SER A 822 10.70 -2.15 -10.54
C SER A 822 11.74 -2.10 -11.70
N MET A 823 13.05 -1.96 -11.42
CA MET A 823 14.17 -2.04 -12.38
C MET A 823 14.73 -3.43 -12.61
N SER A 824 14.90 -4.19 -11.54
CA SER A 824 15.57 -5.48 -11.59
C SER A 824 14.70 -6.52 -12.31
N CYS A 825 13.38 -6.38 -12.24
CA CYS A 825 12.41 -7.16 -13.01
C CYS A 825 12.76 -7.27 -14.52
N PRO A 826 12.86 -6.18 -15.31
CA PRO A 826 13.19 -6.27 -16.73
C PRO A 826 14.67 -6.58 -17.02
N HIS A 827 15.59 -6.44 -16.06
CA HIS A 827 16.92 -7.07 -16.18
C HIS A 827 16.81 -8.60 -16.17
N ALA A 828 16.01 -9.16 -15.26
CA ALA A 828 15.74 -10.60 -15.29
C ALA A 828 14.95 -11.03 -16.53
N SER A 829 14.00 -10.22 -17.02
CA SER A 829 13.30 -10.47 -18.29
C SER A 829 14.26 -10.49 -19.48
N GLY A 830 15.19 -9.54 -19.55
CA GLY A 830 16.25 -9.48 -20.57
C GLY A 830 17.14 -10.72 -20.57
N ALA A 831 17.62 -11.11 -19.38
CA ALA A 831 18.41 -12.32 -19.18
C ALA A 831 17.63 -13.60 -19.53
N ALA A 832 16.37 -13.69 -19.11
CA ALA A 832 15.48 -14.81 -19.40
C ALA A 832 15.21 -14.95 -20.90
N ALA A 833 15.07 -13.83 -21.63
CA ALA A 833 14.89 -13.86 -23.08
C ALA A 833 16.16 -14.28 -23.81
N TYR A 834 17.34 -13.89 -23.32
CA TYR A 834 18.62 -14.40 -23.82
C TYR A 834 18.77 -15.92 -23.59
N VAL A 835 18.45 -16.43 -22.40
CA VAL A 835 18.42 -17.88 -22.14
C VAL A 835 17.42 -18.60 -23.05
N LYS A 836 16.17 -18.09 -23.13
CA LYS A 836 15.15 -18.63 -24.04
C LYS A 836 15.56 -18.49 -25.52
N SER A 837 16.41 -17.52 -25.89
CA SER A 837 16.92 -17.32 -27.25
C SER A 837 17.71 -18.52 -27.75
N ILE A 838 18.57 -19.07 -26.89
CA ILE A 838 19.41 -20.25 -27.11
C ILE A 838 18.61 -21.54 -26.87
N HIS A 839 17.69 -21.53 -25.90
CA HIS A 839 16.86 -22.69 -25.53
C HIS A 839 15.35 -22.47 -25.82
N PRO A 840 14.91 -22.45 -27.11
CA PRO A 840 13.52 -22.16 -27.47
C PRO A 840 12.46 -23.08 -26.85
N SER A 841 12.81 -24.32 -26.49
CA SER A 841 11.91 -25.35 -25.98
C SER A 841 11.83 -25.41 -24.45
N TRP A 842 12.60 -24.59 -23.72
CA TRP A 842 12.58 -24.61 -22.27
C TRP A 842 11.29 -24.00 -21.69
N SER A 843 10.80 -24.63 -20.63
CA SER A 843 9.65 -24.14 -19.84
C SER A 843 10.01 -22.87 -19.05
N PRO A 844 9.01 -22.11 -18.57
CA PRO A 844 9.21 -21.03 -17.62
C PRO A 844 10.03 -21.46 -16.40
N ALA A 845 9.72 -22.64 -15.83
CA ALA A 845 10.44 -23.22 -14.70
C ALA A 845 11.91 -23.56 -15.02
N ALA A 846 12.20 -24.08 -16.22
CA ALA A 846 13.57 -24.37 -16.66
C ALA A 846 14.43 -23.09 -16.78
N ILE A 847 13.88 -22.03 -17.39
CA ILE A 847 14.57 -20.74 -17.53
C ILE A 847 14.78 -20.08 -16.16
N LYS A 848 13.73 -20.06 -15.32
CA LYS A 848 13.81 -19.59 -13.92
C LYS A 848 14.86 -20.36 -13.13
N SER A 849 14.87 -21.68 -13.22
CA SER A 849 15.88 -22.52 -12.58
C SER A 849 17.28 -22.17 -13.03
N ALA A 850 17.53 -22.01 -14.33
CA ALA A 850 18.88 -21.73 -14.84
C ALA A 850 19.42 -20.37 -14.38
N LEU A 851 18.56 -19.35 -14.29
CA LEU A 851 18.92 -18.03 -13.76
C LEU A 851 19.19 -18.07 -12.24
N MET A 852 18.43 -18.86 -11.49
CA MET A 852 18.60 -19.03 -10.04
C MET A 852 19.84 -19.85 -9.69
N THR A 853 20.04 -21.02 -10.32
CA THR A 853 21.11 -21.96 -9.92
C THR A 853 22.51 -21.53 -10.31
N THR A 854 22.63 -20.55 -11.22
CA THR A 854 23.92 -20.01 -11.70
C THR A 854 24.25 -18.61 -11.17
N ALA A 855 23.37 -18.04 -10.34
CA ALA A 855 23.53 -16.72 -9.74
C ALA A 855 24.81 -16.60 -8.90
N TYR A 856 25.40 -15.40 -8.88
CA TYR A 856 26.53 -15.06 -8.02
C TYR A 856 26.09 -14.98 -6.56
N VAL A 857 26.73 -15.78 -5.70
CA VAL A 857 26.48 -15.75 -4.25
C VAL A 857 26.84 -14.38 -3.69
N MET A 858 25.92 -13.78 -2.93
CA MET A 858 26.11 -12.48 -2.30
C MET A 858 26.69 -12.60 -0.88
N ASP A 859 27.31 -11.52 -0.41
CA ASP A 859 27.94 -11.45 0.90
C ASP A 859 26.89 -11.23 1.99
N THR A 860 26.67 -12.24 2.84
CA THR A 860 25.72 -12.20 3.96
C THR A 860 26.07 -11.12 4.99
N ARG A 861 27.34 -10.67 5.05
CA ARG A 861 27.79 -9.58 5.94
C ARG A 861 27.42 -8.19 5.42
N LYS A 862 26.89 -8.10 4.20
CA LYS A 862 26.37 -6.88 3.58
C LYS A 862 24.84 -6.89 3.43
N ASN A 863 24.18 -8.01 3.74
CA ASN A 863 22.76 -8.26 3.49
C ASN A 863 22.22 -9.13 4.65
N GLU A 864 21.79 -8.50 5.74
CA GLU A 864 21.53 -9.21 7.02
C GLU A 864 20.32 -10.17 6.95
N ASP A 865 19.35 -9.88 6.08
CA ASP A 865 18.20 -10.75 5.74
C ASP A 865 18.57 -11.93 4.83
N LYS A 866 19.80 -11.93 4.30
CA LYS A 866 20.42 -13.02 3.52
C LYS A 866 19.55 -13.44 2.33
N GLU A 867 19.18 -14.72 2.23
CA GLU A 867 18.29 -15.26 1.21
C GLU A 867 16.93 -14.54 1.11
N PHE A 868 16.41 -13.91 2.17
CA PHE A 868 15.18 -13.08 2.08
C PHE A 868 15.42 -11.69 1.47
N ALA A 869 16.67 -11.26 1.30
CA ALA A 869 17.04 -10.08 0.51
C ALA A 869 17.39 -10.42 -0.95
N TYR A 870 18.26 -11.42 -1.17
CA TYR A 870 18.83 -11.70 -2.50
C TYR A 870 18.36 -13.01 -3.15
N GLY A 871 17.55 -13.84 -2.48
CA GLY A 871 17.12 -15.14 -2.99
C GLY A 871 18.30 -16.07 -3.30
N SER A 872 18.44 -16.43 -4.56
CA SER A 872 19.55 -17.27 -5.05
C SER A 872 20.89 -16.52 -5.19
N GLY A 873 20.86 -15.18 -5.19
CA GLY A 873 22.02 -14.32 -5.39
C GLY A 873 21.82 -13.31 -6.54
N HIS A 874 22.91 -12.67 -6.97
CA HIS A 874 22.88 -11.71 -8.09
C HIS A 874 22.92 -12.43 -9.44
N ILE A 875 22.00 -12.07 -10.35
CA ILE A 875 21.76 -12.76 -11.62
C ILE A 875 23.03 -12.92 -12.49
N ASN A 876 23.14 -14.03 -13.21
CA ASN A 876 24.26 -14.33 -14.11
C ASN A 876 23.79 -14.79 -15.49
N PRO A 877 23.49 -13.86 -16.43
CA PRO A 877 22.98 -14.21 -17.75
C PRO A 877 23.94 -15.08 -18.58
N VAL A 878 25.25 -14.94 -18.36
CA VAL A 878 26.30 -15.64 -19.11
C VAL A 878 26.39 -17.11 -18.71
N LYS A 879 26.20 -17.46 -17.43
CA LYS A 879 26.16 -18.87 -16.99
C LYS A 879 24.79 -19.52 -17.15
N ALA A 880 23.70 -18.77 -17.09
CA ALA A 880 22.34 -19.32 -17.17
C ALA A 880 22.00 -19.98 -18.54
N VAL A 881 22.85 -19.84 -19.57
CA VAL A 881 22.69 -20.56 -20.85
C VAL A 881 23.24 -21.98 -20.82
N ASP A 882 24.13 -22.32 -19.87
CA ASP A 882 24.60 -23.68 -19.64
C ASP A 882 24.70 -23.97 -18.13
N PRO A 883 23.55 -24.23 -17.47
CA PRO A 883 23.49 -24.48 -16.04
C PRO A 883 23.87 -25.91 -15.64
N GLY A 884 24.16 -26.80 -16.60
CA GLY A 884 24.34 -28.23 -16.37
C GLY A 884 23.04 -28.98 -16.02
N LEU A 885 22.40 -28.63 -14.90
CA LEU A 885 21.13 -29.20 -14.44
C LEU A 885 20.06 -28.12 -14.20
N ILE A 886 18.79 -28.50 -14.40
CA ILE A 886 17.62 -27.65 -14.08
C ILE A 886 16.58 -28.37 -13.22
N TYR A 887 15.96 -27.61 -12.33
CA TYR A 887 14.76 -27.98 -11.57
C TYR A 887 13.53 -27.59 -12.40
N ASN A 888 12.98 -28.55 -13.14
CA ASN A 888 11.87 -28.32 -14.08
C ASN A 888 10.54 -28.73 -13.47
N THR A 889 9.50 -27.93 -13.71
CA THR A 889 8.17 -27.97 -13.04
C THR A 889 7.09 -27.66 -14.06
N SER A 890 5.94 -28.34 -13.94
CA SER A 890 4.82 -28.30 -14.89
C SER A 890 3.52 -27.80 -14.26
N LYS A 891 2.49 -27.47 -15.07
CA LYS A 891 1.17 -27.03 -14.57
C LYS A 891 0.57 -28.03 -13.54
N PRO A 892 0.59 -29.36 -13.77
CA PRO A 892 0.19 -30.35 -12.75
C PRO A 892 0.93 -30.25 -11.40
N ASP A 893 2.23 -29.92 -11.40
CA ASP A 893 3.00 -29.80 -10.16
C ASP A 893 2.56 -28.57 -9.35
N TYR A 894 2.31 -27.44 -10.04
CA TYR A 894 1.74 -26.24 -9.41
C TYR A 894 0.30 -26.46 -8.93
N ILE A 895 -0.51 -27.24 -9.65
CA ILE A 895 -1.85 -27.66 -9.20
C ILE A 895 -1.76 -28.50 -7.91
N ASN A 896 -0.88 -29.51 -7.87
CA ASN A 896 -0.64 -30.33 -6.67
C ASN A 896 -0.16 -29.48 -5.48
N PHE A 897 0.72 -28.50 -5.72
CA PHE A 897 1.11 -27.51 -4.71
C PHE A 897 -0.10 -26.71 -4.20
N LEU A 898 -0.94 -26.15 -5.08
CA LEU A 898 -2.14 -25.40 -4.68
C LEU A 898 -3.10 -26.27 -3.86
N CYS A 899 -3.35 -27.51 -4.26
CA CYS A 899 -4.17 -28.46 -3.50
C CYS A 899 -3.63 -28.69 -2.06
N LYS A 900 -2.31 -28.62 -1.87
CA LYS A 900 -1.65 -28.69 -0.54
C LYS A 900 -1.65 -27.37 0.22
N GLN A 901 -1.83 -26.23 -0.43
CA GLN A 901 -2.08 -24.94 0.24
C GLN A 901 -3.56 -24.79 0.66
N GLY A 902 -4.39 -25.83 0.51
CA GLY A 902 -5.80 -25.85 0.95
C GLY A 902 -6.81 -25.50 -0.14
N TYR A 903 -6.38 -25.12 -1.35
CA TYR A 903 -7.29 -24.87 -2.46
C TYR A 903 -8.04 -26.16 -2.84
N ASN A 904 -9.36 -26.07 -2.95
CA ASN A 904 -10.22 -27.20 -3.31
C ASN A 904 -10.47 -27.27 -4.83
N THR A 905 -10.92 -28.43 -5.33
CA THR A 905 -11.19 -28.66 -6.76
C THR A 905 -12.13 -27.62 -7.38
N SER A 906 -13.14 -27.14 -6.67
CA SER A 906 -14.06 -26.12 -7.19
C SER A 906 -13.32 -24.81 -7.42
N THR A 907 -12.72 -24.24 -6.37
CA THR A 907 -11.99 -22.97 -6.44
C THR A 907 -10.77 -23.05 -7.37
N LEU A 908 -10.12 -24.22 -7.47
CA LEU A 908 -9.00 -24.42 -8.39
C LEU A 908 -9.45 -24.41 -9.86
N ARG A 909 -10.57 -25.06 -10.20
CA ARG A 909 -11.12 -25.06 -11.57
C ARG A 909 -11.55 -23.67 -12.05
N LEU A 910 -12.04 -22.83 -11.12
CA LEU A 910 -12.37 -21.42 -11.40
C LEU A 910 -11.19 -20.65 -12.02
N ILE A 911 -9.95 -21.00 -11.67
CA ILE A 911 -8.74 -20.31 -12.15
C ILE A 911 -7.92 -21.16 -13.14
N THR A 912 -7.88 -22.50 -13.03
CA THR A 912 -7.14 -23.30 -14.02
C THR A 912 -7.77 -23.31 -15.41
N GLY A 913 -9.07 -22.99 -15.52
CA GLY A 913 -9.83 -22.92 -16.77
C GLY A 913 -10.10 -24.28 -17.44
N ASP A 914 -9.82 -25.37 -16.73
CA ASP A 914 -9.83 -26.75 -17.21
C ASP A 914 -10.34 -27.72 -16.12
N ASP A 915 -10.45 -29.01 -16.46
CA ASP A 915 -11.01 -30.05 -15.58
C ASP A 915 -10.08 -30.50 -14.44
N SER A 916 -9.09 -29.71 -14.03
CA SER A 916 -8.14 -30.04 -12.95
C SER A 916 -8.82 -30.49 -11.65
N VAL A 917 -8.20 -31.42 -10.92
CA VAL A 917 -8.76 -32.05 -9.70
C VAL A 917 -7.71 -32.12 -8.59
N CYS A 918 -8.10 -31.74 -7.38
CA CYS A 918 -7.32 -32.01 -6.18
C CYS A 918 -7.61 -33.42 -5.66
N ASN A 919 -6.70 -34.36 -5.92
CA ASN A 919 -6.76 -35.73 -5.39
C ASN A 919 -6.69 -35.80 -3.85
N SER A 920 -6.16 -34.75 -3.23
CA SER A 920 -6.21 -34.50 -1.79
C SER A 920 -6.20 -33.00 -1.55
N THR A 921 -7.12 -32.52 -0.72
CA THR A 921 -7.13 -31.14 -0.19
C THR A 921 -6.59 -31.06 1.24
N LYS A 922 -6.03 -32.16 1.78
CA LYS A 922 -5.34 -32.13 3.07
C LYS A 922 -4.13 -31.20 2.98
N PRO A 923 -4.08 -30.13 3.79
CA PRO A 923 -2.99 -29.17 3.71
C PRO A 923 -1.64 -29.79 4.06
N GLY A 924 -0.58 -29.24 3.46
CA GLY A 924 0.76 -29.78 3.59
C GLY A 924 1.84 -28.77 3.22
N ARG A 925 3.05 -29.02 3.73
CA ARG A 925 4.25 -28.23 3.45
C ARG A 925 4.55 -28.22 1.95
N ALA A 926 5.10 -27.11 1.44
CA ALA A 926 5.42 -27.00 0.01
C ALA A 926 6.72 -27.72 -0.40
N TRP A 927 7.27 -28.55 0.49
CA TRP A 927 8.61 -29.14 0.38
C TRP A 927 8.83 -30.06 -0.83
N ASP A 928 7.78 -30.57 -1.49
CA ASP A 928 7.87 -31.39 -2.70
C ASP A 928 7.67 -30.62 -4.01
N LEU A 929 7.33 -29.32 -3.99
CA LEU A 929 7.38 -28.51 -5.20
C LEU A 929 8.84 -28.47 -5.70
N ASN A 930 9.05 -28.79 -6.98
CA ASN A 930 10.39 -28.98 -7.54
C ASN A 930 11.11 -27.65 -7.81
N TYR A 931 11.41 -26.92 -6.74
CA TYR A 931 11.87 -25.54 -6.74
C TYR A 931 13.40 -25.48 -6.63
N PRO A 932 14.10 -24.57 -7.33
CA PRO A 932 15.56 -24.42 -7.30
C PRO A 932 16.11 -23.80 -5.99
N SER A 933 15.34 -23.83 -4.90
CA SER A 933 15.74 -23.42 -3.55
C SER A 933 14.95 -24.20 -2.49
N PHE A 934 15.35 -24.03 -1.23
CA PHE A 934 14.73 -24.64 -0.07
C PHE A 934 14.47 -23.56 1.00
N SER A 935 13.26 -23.49 1.53
CA SER A 935 12.91 -22.67 2.69
C SER A 935 12.26 -23.58 3.73
N LEU A 936 12.72 -23.49 4.97
CA LEU A 936 12.27 -24.30 6.10
C LEU A 936 11.78 -23.39 7.23
N ALA A 937 10.49 -23.07 7.19
CA ALA A 937 9.79 -22.34 8.25
C ALA A 937 9.45 -23.29 9.41
N ILE A 938 9.94 -23.00 10.61
CA ILE A 938 9.78 -23.85 11.80
C ILE A 938 8.98 -23.08 12.85
N GLU A 939 7.98 -23.71 13.47
CA GLU A 939 7.25 -23.07 14.58
C GLU A 939 8.21 -22.87 15.78
N ASP A 940 8.29 -21.66 16.32
CA ASP A 940 9.28 -21.28 17.35
C ASP A 940 9.24 -22.25 18.55
N GLY A 941 10.39 -22.80 18.94
CA GLY A 941 10.50 -23.83 19.97
C GLY A 941 10.36 -25.29 19.51
N LEU A 942 10.18 -25.57 18.22
CA LEU A 942 10.31 -26.92 17.65
C LEU A 942 11.74 -27.24 17.21
N ASP A 943 12.10 -28.53 17.18
CA ASP A 943 13.35 -29.02 16.59
C ASP A 943 13.38 -28.80 15.07
N ILE A 944 14.58 -28.58 14.52
CA ILE A 944 14.76 -28.45 13.07
C ILE A 944 14.56 -29.82 12.44
N MET A 945 13.48 -29.98 11.68
CA MET A 945 13.24 -31.14 10.81
C MET A 945 12.57 -30.71 9.50
N GLY A 946 13.24 -30.95 8.37
CA GLY A 946 12.71 -30.73 7.04
C GLY A 946 13.10 -31.84 6.07
N ILE A 947 12.18 -32.28 5.20
CA ILE A 947 12.43 -33.31 4.19
C ILE A 947 11.93 -32.81 2.84
N PHE A 948 12.86 -32.58 1.91
CA PHE A 948 12.59 -32.00 0.60
C PHE A 948 12.92 -32.99 -0.51
N SER A 949 11.95 -33.29 -1.37
CA SER A 949 12.17 -34.07 -2.60
C SER A 949 12.44 -33.14 -3.78
N ARG A 950 13.42 -33.47 -4.62
CA ARG A 950 13.74 -32.72 -5.84
C ARG A 950 14.03 -33.65 -7.01
N THR A 951 13.80 -33.15 -8.23
CA THR A 951 14.13 -33.84 -9.48
C THR A 951 14.84 -32.90 -10.43
N VAL A 952 16.10 -33.21 -10.73
CA VAL A 952 16.93 -32.47 -11.68
C VAL A 952 16.91 -33.13 -13.04
N THR A 953 16.85 -32.32 -14.09
CA THR A 953 16.98 -32.76 -15.49
C THR A 953 18.35 -32.31 -16.03
N ASN A 954 19.10 -33.20 -16.66
CA ASN A 954 20.36 -32.84 -17.33
C ASN A 954 20.09 -32.06 -18.61
N VAL A 955 20.73 -30.90 -18.75
CA VAL A 955 20.71 -30.06 -19.96
C VAL A 955 22.11 -29.73 -20.48
N GLY A 956 23.16 -30.03 -19.70
CA GLY A 956 24.55 -29.97 -20.14
C GLY A 956 24.99 -31.23 -20.89
N SER A 957 26.25 -31.64 -20.70
CA SER A 957 26.83 -32.78 -21.44
C SER A 957 26.23 -34.15 -21.05
N PRO A 958 26.13 -35.10 -22.01
CA PRO A 958 25.86 -36.51 -21.73
C PRO A 958 27.05 -37.18 -21.02
N ASN A 959 26.81 -38.30 -20.34
CA ASN A 959 27.78 -39.01 -19.49
C ASN A 959 28.38 -38.16 -18.35
N SER A 960 27.67 -37.14 -17.89
CA SER A 960 28.04 -36.30 -16.74
C SER A 960 27.72 -36.99 -15.41
N THR A 961 28.57 -36.82 -14.41
CA THR A 961 28.31 -37.29 -13.03
C THR A 961 28.52 -36.14 -12.05
N TYR A 962 27.46 -35.82 -11.31
CA TYR A 962 27.44 -34.75 -10.34
C TYR A 962 27.54 -35.32 -8.92
N HIS A 963 28.40 -34.73 -8.10
CA HIS A 963 28.53 -35.01 -6.67
C HIS A 963 27.83 -33.93 -5.85
N ALA A 964 27.12 -34.35 -4.79
CA ALA A 964 26.52 -33.45 -3.81
C ALA A 964 27.59 -32.82 -2.92
N SER A 965 27.38 -31.56 -2.57
CA SER A 965 28.23 -30.79 -1.66
C SER A 965 27.33 -29.79 -0.94
N VAL A 966 27.43 -29.67 0.38
CA VAL A 966 26.55 -28.83 1.19
C VAL A 966 27.38 -27.78 1.93
N TYR A 967 26.78 -26.61 2.16
CA TYR A 967 27.31 -25.55 3.01
C TYR A 967 26.23 -25.14 4.01
N MET A 968 26.52 -25.27 5.32
CA MET A 968 25.63 -24.95 6.44
C MET A 968 26.47 -24.68 7.70
N PRO A 969 26.01 -23.88 8.69
CA PRO A 969 26.66 -23.80 10.00
C PRO A 969 26.57 -25.13 10.77
N ASN A 970 27.59 -25.43 11.58
CA ASN A 970 27.77 -26.71 12.29
C ASN A 970 26.63 -27.14 13.23
N SER A 971 25.65 -26.28 13.51
CA SER A 971 24.46 -26.60 14.31
C SER A 971 23.33 -27.27 13.52
N ILE A 972 23.44 -27.36 12.19
CA ILE A 972 22.43 -27.99 11.33
C ILE A 972 23.11 -29.09 10.49
N GLU A 973 22.61 -30.31 10.63
CA GLU A 973 23.01 -31.48 9.86
C GLU A 973 22.14 -31.58 8.59
N ILE A 974 22.76 -31.94 7.46
CA ILE A 974 22.07 -32.08 6.17
C ILE A 974 22.55 -33.34 5.47
N GLU A 975 21.59 -34.20 5.13
CA GLU A 975 21.80 -35.41 4.34
C GLU A 975 21.26 -35.20 2.92
N VAL A 976 21.98 -35.70 1.91
CA VAL A 976 21.54 -35.69 0.50
C VAL A 976 21.61 -37.11 -0.06
N GLU A 977 20.45 -37.68 -0.39
CA GLU A 977 20.32 -39.08 -0.82
C GLU A 977 19.67 -39.18 -2.23
N PRO A 978 20.33 -39.83 -3.21
CA PRO A 978 21.73 -40.28 -3.19
C PRO A 978 22.70 -39.08 -3.27
N PRO A 979 23.95 -39.22 -2.80
CA PRO A 979 24.95 -38.13 -2.84
C PRO A 979 25.64 -37.98 -4.21
N VAL A 980 25.30 -38.81 -5.21
CA VAL A 980 25.89 -38.81 -6.56
C VAL A 980 24.80 -39.06 -7.60
N LEU A 981 24.79 -38.27 -8.67
CA LEU A 981 23.85 -38.36 -9.79
C LEU A 981 24.59 -38.46 -11.12
N SER A 982 24.57 -39.64 -11.75
CA SER A 982 25.10 -39.88 -13.10
C SER A 982 24.00 -39.81 -14.15
N PHE A 983 24.25 -39.11 -15.26
CA PHE A 983 23.33 -38.94 -16.38
C PHE A 983 24.00 -39.42 -17.67
N SER A 984 23.40 -40.39 -18.34
CA SER A 984 23.85 -40.92 -19.63
C SER A 984 23.51 -40.00 -20.79
N ALA A 985 22.37 -39.29 -20.73
CA ALA A 985 21.84 -38.50 -21.82
C ALA A 985 21.38 -37.08 -21.41
N ILE A 986 21.20 -36.22 -22.41
CA ILE A 986 20.52 -34.93 -22.27
C ILE A 986 19.02 -35.19 -22.12
N GLY A 987 18.35 -34.48 -21.22
CA GLY A 987 16.94 -34.68 -20.89
C GLY A 987 16.67 -35.82 -19.89
N GLU A 988 17.70 -36.59 -19.51
CA GLU A 988 17.57 -37.59 -18.45
C GLU A 988 17.29 -36.91 -17.10
N LYS A 989 16.38 -37.50 -16.31
CA LYS A 989 15.96 -37.00 -15.00
C LYS A 989 16.48 -37.90 -13.89
N LYS A 990 16.91 -37.30 -12.78
CA LYS A 990 17.19 -38.01 -11.53
C LYS A 990 16.57 -37.26 -10.36
N SER A 991 16.10 -38.03 -9.37
CA SER A 991 15.51 -37.49 -8.14
C SER A 991 16.44 -37.71 -6.95
N PHE A 992 16.39 -36.80 -5.99
CA PHE A 992 17.12 -36.88 -4.72
C PHE A 992 16.28 -36.29 -3.58
N THR A 993 16.59 -36.72 -2.36
CA THR A 993 16.01 -36.21 -1.11
C THR A 993 17.07 -35.37 -0.39
N VAL A 994 16.66 -34.25 0.19
CA VAL A 994 17.45 -33.49 1.16
C VAL A 994 16.73 -33.60 2.51
N ARG A 995 17.44 -34.06 3.54
CA ARG A 995 16.96 -34.06 4.93
C ARG A 995 17.75 -33.04 5.73
N VAL A 996 17.06 -32.23 6.53
CA VAL A 996 17.64 -31.14 7.32
C VAL A 996 17.26 -31.36 8.78
N TYR A 997 18.27 -31.42 9.65
CA TYR A 997 18.14 -31.74 11.08
C TYR A 997 18.90 -30.76 11.96
N GLY A 998 18.44 -30.54 13.19
CA GLY A 998 19.14 -29.69 14.15
C GLY A 998 18.34 -29.45 15.43
N PRO A 999 18.96 -28.84 16.46
CA PRO A 999 18.30 -28.54 17.72
C PRO A 999 17.28 -27.41 17.55
N GLN A 1000 16.39 -27.26 18.54
CA GLN A 1000 15.48 -26.13 18.67
C GLN A 1000 16.17 -24.77 18.44
N ILE A 1001 15.52 -23.93 17.65
CA ILE A 1001 15.88 -22.52 17.46
C ILE A 1001 14.73 -21.64 17.95
N ASN A 1002 15.08 -20.58 18.68
CA ASN A 1002 14.14 -19.64 19.27
C ASN A 1002 14.57 -18.21 18.88
N MET A 1003 13.61 -17.30 18.70
CA MET A 1003 13.83 -15.86 18.49
C MET A 1003 14.64 -15.51 17.22
N GLN A 1004 14.13 -15.87 16.03
CA GLN A 1004 14.45 -15.23 14.74
C GLN A 1004 15.94 -15.13 14.29
N PRO A 1005 16.79 -16.18 14.39
CA PRO A 1005 17.98 -16.25 13.56
C PRO A 1005 17.63 -16.80 12.17
N ILE A 1006 17.82 -16.00 11.11
CA ILE A 1006 17.83 -16.53 9.73
C ILE A 1006 19.14 -17.32 9.54
N ILE A 1007 19.06 -18.64 9.34
CA ILE A 1007 20.22 -19.52 9.19
C ILE A 1007 20.32 -19.96 7.71
N SER A 1008 21.44 -19.61 7.09
CA SER A 1008 21.64 -19.68 5.64
C SER A 1008 22.64 -20.75 5.21
N GLY A 1009 22.36 -21.39 4.09
CA GLY A 1009 23.24 -22.38 3.48
C GLY A 1009 22.92 -22.64 2.00
N ALA A 1010 23.45 -23.74 1.48
CA ALA A 1010 23.15 -24.20 0.12
C ALA A 1010 23.48 -25.68 -0.10
N ILE A 1011 22.73 -26.30 -1.01
CA ILE A 1011 23.05 -27.58 -1.64
C ILE A 1011 23.68 -27.25 -3.01
N LEU A 1012 24.75 -27.94 -3.37
CA LEU A 1012 25.49 -27.75 -4.61
C LEU A 1012 25.73 -29.09 -5.31
N TRP A 1013 25.36 -29.18 -6.59
CA TRP A 1013 25.76 -30.28 -7.47
C TRP A 1013 26.95 -29.87 -8.34
N LYS A 1014 28.00 -30.71 -8.38
CA LYS A 1014 29.27 -30.41 -9.06
C LYS A 1014 29.74 -31.60 -9.90
N ASP A 1015 30.00 -31.39 -11.19
CA ASP A 1015 30.59 -32.39 -12.12
C ASP A 1015 32.06 -32.06 -12.49
N GLY A 1016 32.59 -30.93 -12.01
CA GLY A 1016 33.92 -30.41 -12.33
C GLY A 1016 33.92 -29.25 -13.32
N VAL A 1017 32.80 -28.99 -14.01
CA VAL A 1017 32.61 -27.88 -14.95
C VAL A 1017 31.51 -26.94 -14.45
N HIS A 1018 30.36 -27.52 -14.12
CA HIS A 1018 29.17 -26.84 -13.63
C HIS A 1018 29.13 -26.86 -12.09
N VAL A 1019 28.47 -25.85 -11.52
CA VAL A 1019 28.14 -25.78 -10.09
C VAL A 1019 26.69 -25.31 -9.98
N VAL A 1020 25.80 -26.24 -9.70
CA VAL A 1020 24.35 -25.98 -9.62
C VAL A 1020 24.01 -25.72 -8.16
N ARG A 1021 23.89 -24.44 -7.77
CA ARG A 1021 23.56 -24.04 -6.39
C ARG A 1021 22.05 -23.95 -6.19
N ALA A 1022 21.55 -24.51 -5.10
CA ALA A 1022 20.22 -24.20 -4.58
C ALA A 1022 20.37 -23.70 -3.13
N PRO A 1023 19.97 -22.46 -2.78
CA PRO A 1023 20.08 -21.95 -1.42
C PRO A 1023 19.11 -22.67 -0.47
N LEU A 1024 19.48 -22.72 0.81
CA LEU A 1024 18.65 -23.19 1.91
C LEU A 1024 18.56 -22.09 2.97
N ALA A 1025 17.34 -21.69 3.33
CA ALA A 1025 17.05 -20.83 4.47
C ALA A 1025 16.28 -21.63 5.54
N VAL A 1026 16.71 -21.52 6.80
CA VAL A 1026 16.05 -22.12 7.98
C VAL A 1026 15.79 -20.99 8.98
N TYR A 1027 14.56 -20.87 9.47
CA TYR A 1027 14.13 -19.74 10.31
C TYR A 1027 12.87 -20.09 11.12
N THR A 1028 12.60 -19.33 12.19
CA THR A 1028 11.36 -19.51 12.95
C THR A 1028 10.20 -18.68 12.40
N VAL A 1029 8.98 -19.21 12.54
CA VAL A 1029 7.72 -18.50 12.39
C VAL A 1029 6.98 -18.55 13.72
N LEU A 1030 6.28 -17.47 14.07
CA LEU A 1030 5.50 -17.42 15.30
C LEU A 1030 4.30 -18.39 15.21
N PRO A 1031 3.89 -19.09 16.29
CA PRO A 1031 2.80 -20.07 16.26
C PRO A 1031 1.39 -19.46 16.13
N SER A 1032 1.05 -18.91 14.96
CA SER A 1032 -0.33 -18.55 14.58
C SER A 1032 -0.52 -18.49 13.06
N VAL A 1033 -1.78 -18.32 12.61
CA VAL A 1033 -2.24 -18.23 11.21
C VAL A 1033 -2.26 -19.54 10.38
N THR A 1034 -1.22 -20.39 10.39
CA THR A 1034 -1.16 -21.56 9.49
C THR A 1034 -2.00 -22.78 9.93
N SER A 1035 -2.43 -22.86 11.18
CA SER A 1035 -3.06 -24.06 11.76
C SER A 1035 -4.58 -24.15 11.61
N SER A 1036 -5.25 -23.11 11.11
CA SER A 1036 -6.69 -23.10 10.83
C SER A 1036 -7.08 -24.08 9.71
N TYR A 1037 -6.16 -24.34 8.78
CA TYR A 1037 -6.36 -25.27 7.68
C TYR A 1037 -6.00 -26.72 8.07
N GLY A 1038 -6.91 -27.34 8.83
CA GLY A 1038 -7.32 -28.73 8.59
C GLY A 1038 -6.77 -29.84 9.49
N ASN A 1039 -7.46 -30.13 10.61
CA ASN A 1039 -7.66 -31.52 11.04
C ASN A 1039 -8.92 -31.76 11.91
N PRO A 1040 -10.09 -32.07 11.33
CA PRO A 1040 -11.29 -32.45 12.07
C PRO A 1040 -11.27 -33.93 12.55
N SER A 1041 -10.12 -34.48 12.97
CA SER A 1041 -10.02 -35.89 13.40
C SER A 1041 -8.91 -36.21 14.42
N LYS A 1042 -9.15 -35.89 15.70
CA LYS A 1042 -8.75 -36.72 16.88
C LYS A 1042 -9.25 -36.12 18.21
N GLN A 1043 -10.36 -36.64 18.73
CA GLN A 1043 -10.62 -36.56 20.17
C GLN A 1043 -9.66 -37.53 20.89
N THR A 1044 -8.82 -37.08 21.82
CA THR A 1044 -8.12 -37.99 22.74
C THR A 1044 -7.83 -37.37 24.11
N LYS A 1045 -8.73 -37.64 25.05
CA LYS A 1045 -8.54 -37.75 26.52
C LYS A 1045 -7.54 -36.81 27.23
N ARG A 1046 -8.08 -35.97 28.13
CA ARG A 1046 -7.35 -35.32 29.24
C ARG A 1046 -6.41 -36.29 29.97
N SER A 1047 -5.19 -35.84 30.24
CA SER A 1047 -4.32 -36.38 31.30
C SER A 1047 -4.09 -35.28 32.35
N ASN A 1048 -4.25 -35.62 33.63
CA ASN A 1048 -4.09 -34.65 34.72
C ASN A 1048 -2.61 -34.52 35.10
N LEU A 1049 -2.09 -33.30 35.17
CA LEU A 1049 -0.87 -32.98 35.92
C LEU A 1049 -1.17 -31.94 37.00
N LYS A 1050 -0.55 -32.09 38.16
CA LYS A 1050 -0.85 -31.33 39.38
C LYS A 1050 0.07 -30.12 39.52
N ALA A 1051 -0.46 -29.03 40.08
CA ALA A 1051 0.35 -27.87 40.44
C ALA A 1051 1.30 -28.16 41.62
N SER A 1052 2.48 -27.53 41.62
CA SER A 1052 3.40 -27.52 42.77
C SER A 1052 4.20 -26.22 42.88
N SER A 1053 3.83 -25.39 43.86
CA SER A 1053 4.67 -24.42 44.61
C SER A 1053 5.30 -23.22 43.86
N PRO A 1054 5.11 -21.97 44.34
CA PRO A 1054 5.72 -20.78 43.75
C PRO A 1054 7.14 -20.48 44.26
N MET A 1055 8.00 -19.94 43.39
CA MET A 1055 9.22 -19.24 43.81
C MET A 1055 8.93 -17.77 44.18
N LYS A 1056 9.78 -17.19 45.03
CA LYS A 1056 9.56 -15.88 45.65
C LYS A 1056 10.00 -14.71 44.77
N LYS A 1057 9.32 -13.56 44.90
CA LYS A 1057 9.80 -12.26 44.41
C LYS A 1057 10.98 -11.77 45.25
N SER A 1058 12.18 -11.75 44.67
CA SER A 1058 13.23 -10.78 44.95
C SER A 1058 14.12 -10.62 43.72
N ASP A 1059 14.74 -9.45 43.59
CA ASP A 1059 15.80 -9.12 42.63
C ASP A 1059 15.49 -9.23 41.12
N LEU A 1060 15.04 -8.10 40.56
CA LEU A 1060 15.66 -7.54 39.37
C LEU A 1060 15.37 -6.03 39.27
N LYS A 1061 16.32 -5.20 39.74
CA LYS A 1061 16.36 -3.77 39.41
C LYS A 1061 17.14 -3.60 38.11
N GLY A 1062 16.44 -3.25 37.02
CA GLY A 1062 17.05 -2.91 35.73
C GLY A 1062 16.39 -1.66 35.18
N SER A 1063 17.12 -0.54 35.12
CA SER A 1063 16.59 0.76 34.67
C SER A 1063 16.78 0.94 33.16
N TYR A 1064 15.69 0.95 32.40
CA TYR A 1064 15.66 1.51 31.06
C TYR A 1064 15.04 2.91 31.09
N ILE A 1065 15.70 3.88 30.44
CA ILE A 1065 15.19 5.24 30.28
C ILE A 1065 14.45 5.29 28.94
N LEU A 1066 13.12 5.32 28.99
CA LEU A 1066 12.29 5.64 27.84
C LEU A 1066 12.14 7.17 27.75
N GLN A 1067 12.67 7.79 26.69
CA GLN A 1067 12.28 9.15 26.32
C GLN A 1067 10.89 9.09 25.67
N LYS A 1068 9.86 9.50 26.43
CA LYS A 1068 8.52 9.73 25.89
C LYS A 1068 8.57 10.85 24.86
N TRP A 1069 7.87 10.65 23.75
CA TRP A 1069 7.32 11.73 22.94
C TRP A 1069 5.85 11.86 23.34
N ASP A 1070 5.51 12.90 24.09
CA ASP A 1070 4.14 13.14 24.54
C ASP A 1070 3.37 13.95 23.49
N PHE A 1071 2.58 13.28 22.65
CA PHE A 1071 1.47 13.92 21.94
C PHE A 1071 0.29 14.08 22.91
N LEU A 1072 -0.03 15.32 23.27
CA LEU A 1072 -1.08 15.63 24.23
C LEU A 1072 -2.47 15.63 23.57
N GLY A 1073 -3.25 14.59 23.82
CA GLY A 1073 -4.71 14.67 23.70
C GLY A 1073 -5.27 15.66 24.74
N GLY A 1074 -6.14 16.58 24.29
CA GLY A 1074 -6.64 17.68 25.12
C GLY A 1074 -8.16 17.83 25.05
N THR A 1075 -8.90 17.04 25.85
CA THR A 1075 -10.36 17.17 25.97
C THR A 1075 -10.77 18.55 26.46
N ALA A 1076 -11.76 19.17 25.80
CA ALA A 1076 -12.32 20.44 26.23
C ALA A 1076 -12.88 20.37 27.66
N LYS A 1077 -12.66 21.43 28.45
CA LYS A 1077 -13.24 21.57 29.79
C LYS A 1077 -13.82 22.97 29.95
N LEU A 1078 -15.15 23.05 29.96
CA LEU A 1078 -15.89 24.31 30.07
C LEU A 1078 -15.78 24.85 31.51
N ILE A 1079 -15.55 26.16 31.64
CA ILE A 1079 -15.36 26.85 32.92
C ILE A 1079 -16.72 27.39 33.40
N THR A 1080 -17.11 27.01 34.62
CA THR A 1080 -18.07 27.77 35.44
C THR A 1080 -17.35 28.32 36.68
N SER A 1081 -17.73 29.51 37.13
CA SER A 1081 -16.80 30.38 37.87
C SER A 1081 -17.36 30.93 39.20
N THR A 1082 -16.53 30.82 40.23
CA THR A 1082 -16.41 31.74 41.39
C THR A 1082 -17.59 31.87 42.39
N ILE A 1083 -17.29 31.63 43.69
CA ILE A 1083 -17.41 32.58 44.84
C ILE A 1083 -17.56 31.80 46.18
N HIS A 1084 -16.56 31.96 47.06
CA HIS A 1084 -16.59 31.94 48.55
C HIS A 1084 -17.26 30.77 49.34
N GLN A 1085 -16.90 30.45 50.60
CA GLN A 1085 -15.85 30.92 51.51
C GLN A 1085 -15.58 29.87 52.62
N LYS A 1086 -14.37 29.90 53.20
CA LYS A 1086 -13.86 29.11 54.34
C LYS A 1086 -13.50 27.66 54.07
#